data_AF-A0A8C2HCN9-F1
#
_entry.id   AF-A0A8C2HCN9-F1
#
_cell.length_a   1.000
_cell.length_b   1.000
_cell.length_c   1.000
_cell.angle_alpha   90.00
_cell.angle_beta   90.00
_cell.angle_gamma   90.00
#
_symmetry.space_group_name_H-M   'P 1'
#
loop_
_entity.id
_entity.type
_entity.pdbx_description
1 polymer ?
#
loop_
_entity_poly.entity_id
_entity_poly.type
_entity_poly.pdbx_seq_one_letter_code
_entity_poly.pdbx_strand_id
1 'polypeptide(L)'
;LPYFKYSGDLFVGAGGNNMRDRATIKRLNMYRQKQRCNSRGKVIKPLQYQNTVAPGTVARVEPNIKWFANTRVIKQSSLQKFQEEMNAVKKDPYRVVMRQSKLPMSLLHDRIKAHNSKVHILDTETFETTFGPKAQRKRPILSVGELKDFAEQAEVSAQSYNAEKDRDLVSEDSGVKDEPREEIFKKGQSKRIWGELYKVIDSSDVIIQVLDARDPLGTRSQSIESYLKKEKPWKHLIFVLNKCDLIPTWVTKRWVAVLSQEYPTLAFHASLTNSFGKGSLIQLLRQFGKLHSDKKQISIGFIGYPNVGKSSVINTLRSKKVCNVAPLAGETKVWQYITLMRRIFLIDCPGVVYPSEDSETDIVLKGVVQVEKIRNPEDHIGAVLERAKAEYIQKTYRIPSWSSAEDFLEKLAFRTGKLLKGGEPDLSTVSKMVLNDWQRGRIPFFVKPPGGEMDEEEELGDRLEAQDVDGASSSQQEDQKLLRQNKEEMQKIFSNVKQNFGKINVAPEFSEEDLVPVEIPDILDPSWSEDEDEQDEENEEDEEKVEEQIGGQQKEESSVSESPTKAEKKSTCDVNKEMDEKIAKLKHFLDRAKSKHFSAIRFVSFRTLKDTLQHKQQDQKMYKTLTTNIEFLQNRMRFCKGQRLRPVHTKNDNYKDNYKDNDISVHTSERYLVYSKRTLVCRFKFSSALQQDGF
;
A
#
# COMPACT_ATOMS: atom_id res chain seq x y z
N LEU A 1 -28.00 31.32 -41.17
CA LEU A 1 -26.67 31.38 -41.82
C LEU A 1 -26.33 32.86 -41.98
N PRO A 2 -25.22 33.32 -41.38
CA PRO A 2 -23.94 33.16 -42.03
C PRO A 2 -22.88 32.47 -41.16
N TYR A 3 -21.94 31.88 -41.89
CA TYR A 3 -20.76 31.14 -41.46
C TYR A 3 -19.80 32.03 -40.65
N PHE A 4 -19.44 31.61 -39.43
CA PHE A 4 -18.20 32.03 -38.79
C PHE A 4 -17.20 30.88 -38.84
N LYS A 5 -16.11 31.14 -39.57
CA LYS A 5 -14.95 30.27 -39.77
C LYS A 5 -14.36 29.83 -38.42
N TYR A 6 -13.98 28.56 -38.38
CA TYR A 6 -13.07 27.99 -37.38
C TYR A 6 -11.71 28.69 -37.47
N SER A 7 -11.43 29.58 -36.51
CA SER A 7 -10.08 29.99 -36.12
C SER A 7 -9.93 29.69 -34.65
N GLY A 8 -8.80 29.08 -34.25
CA GLY A 8 -8.56 28.61 -32.88
C GLY A 8 -8.58 29.75 -31.87
N ASP A 9 -9.73 29.97 -31.23
CA ASP A 9 -9.91 30.99 -30.21
C ASP A 9 -9.22 30.58 -28.88
N LEU A 10 -8.01 31.12 -28.68
CA LEU A 10 -7.43 31.37 -27.37
C LEU A 10 -8.39 32.28 -26.59
N PHE A 11 -9.10 31.70 -25.62
CA PHE A 11 -9.88 32.49 -24.66
C PHE A 11 -8.91 33.33 -23.82
N VAL A 12 -8.90 34.64 -24.05
CA VAL A 12 -8.23 35.62 -23.19
C VAL A 12 -8.92 35.58 -21.83
N GLY A 13 -8.17 35.16 -20.80
CA GLY A 13 -8.64 35.25 -19.42
C GLY A 13 -8.71 36.72 -19.03
N ALA A 14 -9.54 37.06 -18.05
CA ALA A 14 -9.74 38.46 -17.62
C ALA A 14 -8.47 39.18 -17.08
N GLY A 15 -7.30 38.55 -17.12
CA GLY A 15 -5.99 39.19 -16.96
C GLY A 15 -5.09 38.74 -18.12
N GLY A 16 -4.78 39.65 -19.03
CA GLY A 16 -4.21 39.41 -20.37
C GLY A 16 -2.81 38.80 -20.49
N ASN A 17 -2.28 38.11 -19.46
CA ASN A 17 -1.01 37.37 -19.54
C ASN A 17 -1.27 35.87 -19.32
N ASN A 18 -1.76 35.18 -20.35
CA ASN A 18 -2.22 33.79 -20.23
C ASN A 18 -1.08 32.77 -20.46
N MET A 19 -0.39 32.35 -19.40
CA MET A 19 0.49 31.16 -19.42
C MET A 19 -0.27 29.82 -19.49
N ARG A 20 -1.60 29.81 -19.71
CA ARG A 20 -2.45 28.62 -19.51
C ARG A 20 -3.45 28.40 -20.64
N ASP A 21 -3.54 27.16 -21.10
CA ASP A 21 -4.51 26.72 -22.10
C ASP A 21 -5.97 26.79 -21.62
N ARG A 22 -6.90 26.90 -22.57
CA ARG A 22 -8.35 26.91 -22.33
C ARG A 22 -8.83 25.70 -21.51
N ALA A 23 -8.31 24.50 -21.77
CA ALA A 23 -8.64 23.30 -21.01
C ALA A 23 -8.19 23.40 -19.55
N THR A 24 -6.99 23.93 -19.33
CA THR A 24 -6.42 24.17 -18.00
C THR A 24 -7.23 25.21 -17.24
N ILE A 25 -7.61 26.31 -17.90
CA ILE A 25 -8.47 27.34 -17.32
C ILE A 25 -9.83 26.74 -16.91
N LYS A 26 -10.47 25.94 -17.77
CA LYS A 26 -11.74 25.28 -17.46
C LYS A 26 -11.62 24.34 -16.24
N ARG A 27 -10.53 23.56 -16.17
CA ARG A 27 -10.24 22.67 -15.02
C ARG A 27 -10.03 23.46 -13.74
N LEU A 28 -9.24 24.53 -13.76
CA LEU A 28 -8.99 25.36 -12.57
C LEU A 28 -10.26 26.09 -12.11
N ASN A 29 -11.08 26.54 -13.05
CA ASN A 29 -12.36 27.18 -12.75
C ASN A 29 -13.35 26.22 -12.08
N MET A 30 -13.23 24.90 -12.28
CA MET A 30 -14.03 23.89 -11.57
C MET A 30 -13.93 24.04 -10.05
N TYR A 31 -12.73 24.25 -9.50
CA TYR A 31 -12.51 24.41 -8.05
C TYR A 31 -13.06 25.72 -7.50
N ARG A 32 -13.36 26.70 -8.37
CA ARG A 32 -13.84 28.03 -8.00
C ARG A 32 -15.34 28.22 -8.26
N GLN A 33 -16.04 27.21 -8.76
CA GLN A 33 -17.46 27.35 -9.09
C GLN A 33 -18.31 27.58 -7.84
N LYS A 34 -19.28 28.49 -7.97
CA LYS A 34 -20.26 28.81 -6.92
C LYS A 34 -21.62 29.04 -7.55
N GLN A 35 -22.67 28.80 -6.78
CA GLN A 35 -24.02 29.20 -7.13
C GLN A 35 -24.08 30.72 -7.32
N ARG A 36 -24.72 31.20 -8.39
CA ARG A 36 -24.90 32.65 -8.64
C ARG A 36 -26.31 33.06 -8.28
N CYS A 37 -26.42 34.03 -7.38
CA CYS A 37 -27.70 34.62 -6.96
C CYS A 37 -27.78 36.10 -7.34
N ASN A 38 -28.99 36.62 -7.49
CA ASN A 38 -29.22 38.06 -7.59
C ASN A 38 -29.16 38.74 -6.21
N SER A 39 -29.22 40.08 -6.17
CA SER A 39 -29.23 40.85 -4.93
C SER A 39 -30.40 40.49 -3.99
N ARG A 40 -31.53 40.02 -4.55
CA ARG A 40 -32.71 39.53 -3.80
C ARG A 40 -32.56 38.07 -3.31
N GLY A 41 -31.40 37.45 -3.48
CA GLY A 41 -31.13 36.06 -3.06
C GLY A 41 -31.71 34.97 -3.97
N LYS A 42 -32.37 35.31 -5.09
CA LYS A 42 -32.87 34.31 -6.06
C LYS A 42 -31.72 33.76 -6.89
N VAL A 43 -31.69 32.44 -7.05
CA VAL A 43 -30.68 31.73 -7.84
C VAL A 43 -30.85 32.05 -9.32
N ILE A 44 -29.85 32.68 -9.93
CA ILE A 44 -29.79 32.94 -11.38
C ILE A 44 -29.19 31.74 -12.09
N LYS A 45 -28.12 31.19 -11.52
CA LYS A 45 -27.43 30.02 -12.04
C LYS A 45 -27.18 29.02 -10.90
N PRO A 46 -27.82 27.83 -10.94
CA PRO A 46 -27.54 26.78 -9.96
C PRO A 46 -26.09 26.30 -10.08
N LEU A 47 -25.62 25.63 -9.02
CA LEU A 47 -24.32 24.97 -9.05
C LEU A 47 -24.34 23.83 -10.07
N GLN A 48 -23.18 23.51 -10.66
CA GLN A 48 -23.06 22.39 -11.58
C GLN A 48 -23.51 21.08 -10.90
N TYR A 49 -24.29 20.27 -11.62
CA TYR A 49 -24.93 19.03 -11.12
C TYR A 49 -26.04 19.21 -10.07
N GLN A 50 -26.55 20.43 -9.87
CA GLN A 50 -27.72 20.71 -9.01
C GLN A 50 -28.91 21.29 -9.81
N ASN A 51 -28.98 20.98 -11.11
CA ASN A 51 -30.09 21.41 -11.94
C ASN A 51 -31.33 20.56 -11.62
N THR A 52 -32.47 21.20 -11.44
CA THR A 52 -33.77 20.53 -11.38
C THR A 52 -34.36 20.46 -12.79
N VAL A 53 -34.97 19.33 -13.12
CA VAL A 53 -35.78 19.19 -14.34
C VAL A 53 -37.12 19.90 -14.16
N ALA A 54 -37.68 20.39 -15.26
CA ALA A 54 -39.00 21.00 -15.25
C ALA A 54 -40.06 19.96 -14.84
N PRO A 55 -41.06 20.35 -14.02
CA PRO A 55 -42.21 19.50 -13.74
C PRO A 55 -42.85 18.99 -15.05
N GLY A 56 -43.09 17.69 -15.16
CA GLY A 56 -43.61 17.05 -16.37
C GLY A 56 -42.54 16.54 -17.35
N THR A 57 -41.24 16.63 -17.02
CA THR A 57 -40.20 15.94 -17.79
C THR A 57 -40.35 14.42 -17.60
N VAL A 58 -40.73 13.70 -18.66
CA VAL A 58 -40.93 12.25 -18.63
C VAL A 58 -39.69 11.54 -19.18
N ALA A 59 -39.10 10.63 -18.41
CA ALA A 59 -38.07 9.71 -18.91
C ALA A 59 -38.76 8.55 -19.65
N ARG A 60 -38.69 8.52 -20.99
CA ARG A 60 -39.21 7.43 -21.82
C ARG A 60 -38.06 6.59 -22.36
N VAL A 61 -38.24 5.27 -22.40
CA VAL A 61 -37.32 4.35 -23.08
C VAL A 61 -37.99 3.92 -24.38
N GLU A 62 -37.40 4.26 -25.52
CA GLU A 62 -37.96 3.99 -26.84
C GLU A 62 -37.89 2.49 -27.18
N PRO A 63 -39.02 1.81 -27.48
CA PRO A 63 -39.00 0.38 -27.75
C PRO A 63 -38.08 0.05 -28.93
N ASN A 64 -37.12 -0.85 -28.73
CA ASN A 64 -36.15 -1.23 -29.76
C ASN A 64 -35.90 -2.74 -29.77
N ILE A 65 -36.04 -3.38 -30.95
CA ILE A 65 -35.84 -4.82 -31.13
C ILE A 65 -34.42 -5.25 -30.73
N LYS A 66 -33.43 -4.34 -30.85
CA LYS A 66 -32.03 -4.60 -30.48
C LYS A 66 -31.84 -4.96 -29.01
N TRP A 67 -32.78 -4.62 -28.12
CA TRP A 67 -32.70 -4.98 -26.71
C TRP A 67 -32.87 -6.49 -26.47
N PHE A 68 -33.56 -7.18 -27.37
CA PHE A 68 -33.85 -8.60 -27.25
C PHE A 68 -32.84 -9.47 -28.00
N ALA A 69 -31.90 -8.86 -28.74
CA ALA A 69 -30.82 -9.58 -29.41
C ALA A 69 -29.67 -9.91 -28.44
N ASN A 70 -29.04 -11.07 -28.62
CA ASN A 70 -27.85 -11.45 -27.87
C ASN A 70 -26.73 -10.44 -28.08
N THR A 71 -26.33 -9.74 -27.02
CA THR A 71 -25.33 -8.65 -27.10
C THR A 71 -23.89 -9.15 -27.11
N ARG A 72 -23.61 -10.33 -26.53
CA ARG A 72 -22.28 -10.97 -26.51
C ARG A 72 -22.43 -12.48 -26.69
N VAL A 73 -21.77 -13.03 -27.70
CA VAL A 73 -21.73 -14.47 -28.00
C VAL A 73 -20.27 -14.90 -28.12
N ILE A 74 -19.91 -16.04 -27.53
CA ILE A 74 -18.57 -16.63 -27.62
C ILE A 74 -18.65 -18.06 -28.17
N LYS A 75 -17.70 -18.44 -29.02
CA LYS A 75 -17.58 -19.82 -29.53
C LYS A 75 -16.92 -20.70 -28.46
N GLN A 76 -17.33 -21.97 -28.39
CA GLN A 76 -16.79 -22.92 -27.41
C GLN A 76 -15.27 -23.12 -27.54
N SER A 77 -14.74 -23.25 -28.76
CA SER A 77 -13.30 -23.41 -28.98
C SER A 77 -12.49 -22.17 -28.56
N SER A 78 -13.04 -20.98 -28.75
CA SER A 78 -12.42 -19.73 -28.28
C SER A 78 -12.46 -19.62 -26.75
N LEU A 79 -13.52 -20.13 -26.12
CA LEU A 79 -13.66 -20.17 -24.66
C LEU A 79 -12.61 -21.09 -24.03
N GLN A 80 -12.41 -22.29 -24.59
CA GLN A 80 -11.42 -23.24 -24.09
C GLN A 80 -9.99 -22.69 -24.20
N LYS A 81 -9.63 -22.13 -25.37
CA LYS A 81 -8.33 -21.45 -25.56
C LYS A 81 -8.14 -20.30 -24.58
N PHE A 82 -9.18 -19.50 -24.36
CA PHE A 82 -9.15 -18.42 -23.39
C PHE A 82 -8.94 -18.93 -21.95
N GLN A 83 -9.57 -20.04 -21.57
CA GLN A 83 -9.37 -20.64 -20.25
C GLN A 83 -7.92 -21.12 -20.06
N GLU A 84 -7.36 -21.81 -21.04
CA GLU A 84 -5.97 -22.30 -21.01
C GLU A 84 -4.96 -21.15 -20.88
N GLU A 85 -5.06 -20.14 -21.74
CA GLU A 85 -4.16 -18.98 -21.72
C GLU A 85 -4.29 -18.17 -20.43
N MET A 86 -5.51 -17.93 -19.94
CA MET A 86 -5.71 -17.19 -18.69
C MET A 86 -5.25 -17.97 -17.48
N ASN A 87 -5.38 -19.31 -17.47
CA ASN A 87 -4.83 -20.13 -16.39
C ASN A 87 -3.30 -20.10 -16.39
N ALA A 88 -2.65 -20.12 -17.55
CA ALA A 88 -1.20 -19.96 -17.65
C ALA A 88 -0.77 -18.57 -17.12
N VAL A 89 -1.45 -17.50 -17.52
CA VAL A 89 -1.15 -16.14 -17.05
C VAL A 89 -1.40 -15.96 -15.56
N LYS A 90 -2.45 -16.58 -15.00
CA LYS A 90 -2.80 -16.46 -13.57
C LYS A 90 -1.83 -17.21 -12.66
N LYS A 91 -1.15 -18.25 -13.17
CA LYS A 91 -0.13 -19.00 -12.43
C LYS A 91 1.18 -18.22 -12.30
N ASP A 92 1.51 -17.38 -13.27
CA ASP A 92 2.73 -16.58 -13.27
C ASP A 92 2.53 -15.25 -12.50
N PRO A 93 3.25 -15.02 -11.38
CA PRO A 93 3.10 -13.81 -10.57
C PRO A 93 3.64 -12.54 -11.25
N TYR A 94 4.48 -12.67 -12.28
CA TYR A 94 5.08 -11.52 -12.99
C TYR A 94 4.24 -11.04 -14.18
N ARG A 95 3.29 -11.87 -14.65
CA ARG A 95 2.42 -11.51 -15.77
C ARG A 95 1.12 -10.90 -15.26
N VAL A 96 0.78 -9.74 -15.82
CA VAL A 96 -0.45 -9.04 -15.41
C VAL A 96 -1.40 -8.76 -16.56
N VAL A 97 -2.68 -9.04 -16.33
CA VAL A 97 -3.77 -8.74 -17.26
C VAL A 97 -4.24 -7.31 -17.07
N MET A 98 -3.99 -6.45 -18.06
CA MET A 98 -4.29 -5.02 -17.98
C MET A 98 -5.78 -4.66 -18.14
N ARG A 99 -6.48 -5.28 -19.09
CA ARG A 99 -7.86 -4.89 -19.48
C ARG A 99 -8.91 -5.91 -19.05
N GLN A 100 -8.94 -6.25 -17.77
CA GLN A 100 -9.86 -7.24 -17.22
C GLN A 100 -11.34 -6.90 -17.44
N SER A 101 -11.71 -5.61 -17.46
CA SER A 101 -13.11 -5.17 -17.66
C SER A 101 -13.69 -5.50 -19.05
N LYS A 102 -12.83 -5.71 -20.05
CA LYS A 102 -13.27 -6.10 -21.39
C LYS A 102 -13.35 -7.62 -21.57
N LEU A 103 -12.69 -8.38 -20.70
CA LEU A 103 -12.58 -9.82 -20.79
C LEU A 103 -13.70 -10.50 -19.98
N PRO A 104 -14.26 -11.62 -20.45
CA PRO A 104 -15.31 -12.35 -19.76
C PRO A 104 -14.73 -13.22 -18.62
N MET A 105 -14.19 -12.58 -17.59
CA MET A 105 -13.54 -13.27 -16.44
C MET A 105 -14.47 -14.19 -15.65
N SER A 106 -15.79 -14.01 -15.76
CA SER A 106 -16.79 -14.89 -15.14
C SER A 106 -16.76 -16.31 -15.69
N LEU A 107 -16.25 -16.52 -16.91
CA LEU A 107 -16.19 -17.82 -17.58
C LEU A 107 -14.99 -18.69 -17.17
N LEU A 108 -14.08 -18.16 -16.33
CA LEU A 108 -12.88 -18.88 -15.87
C LEU A 108 -13.13 -19.77 -14.66
N HIS A 109 -14.19 -19.51 -13.91
CA HIS A 109 -14.51 -20.28 -12.71
C HIS A 109 -15.48 -21.39 -13.10
N ASP A 110 -14.95 -22.58 -13.41
CA ASP A 110 -15.78 -23.77 -13.41
C ASP A 110 -16.33 -23.96 -12.01
N ARG A 111 -17.66 -23.85 -11.88
CA ARG A 111 -18.38 -24.17 -10.64
C ARG A 111 -18.34 -25.66 -10.31
N ILE A 112 -17.56 -26.44 -11.04
CA ILE A 112 -17.41 -27.89 -10.93
C ILE A 112 -16.53 -28.20 -9.69
N LYS A 113 -16.98 -27.77 -8.51
CA LYS A 113 -16.79 -28.57 -7.29
C LYS A 113 -17.94 -29.59 -7.25
N ALA A 114 -18.01 -30.44 -8.27
CA ALA A 114 -19.10 -31.40 -8.43
C ALA A 114 -18.98 -32.65 -7.54
N HIS A 115 -17.87 -32.82 -6.80
CA HIS A 115 -17.65 -34.07 -6.07
C HIS A 115 -18.04 -34.08 -4.59
N ASN A 116 -18.44 -32.95 -3.99
CA ASN A 116 -18.74 -32.89 -2.55
C ASN A 116 -19.79 -31.82 -2.16
N SER A 117 -20.70 -31.41 -3.05
CA SER A 117 -21.94 -30.79 -2.56
C SER A 117 -22.70 -31.90 -1.85
N LYS A 118 -22.50 -32.03 -0.53
CA LYS A 118 -23.34 -32.88 0.33
C LYS A 118 -24.78 -32.72 -0.17
N VAL A 119 -25.43 -33.83 -0.50
CA VAL A 119 -26.83 -33.82 -0.92
C VAL A 119 -27.59 -32.96 0.08
N HIS A 120 -28.37 -32.00 -0.40
CA HIS A 120 -29.11 -31.09 0.46
C HIS A 120 -30.19 -31.90 1.18
N ILE A 121 -29.84 -32.44 2.35
CA ILE A 121 -30.66 -33.41 3.09
C ILE A 121 -32.03 -32.83 3.48
N LEU A 122 -32.14 -31.51 3.54
CA LEU A 122 -33.38 -30.79 3.82
C LEU A 122 -34.40 -30.89 2.69
N ASP A 123 -33.99 -31.25 1.46
CA ASP A 123 -34.92 -31.52 0.35
C ASP A 123 -35.62 -32.87 0.52
N THR A 124 -34.99 -33.81 1.26
CA THR A 124 -35.52 -35.16 1.52
C THR A 124 -36.12 -35.32 2.91
N GLU A 125 -35.50 -34.70 3.93
CA GLU A 125 -35.88 -34.78 5.33
C GLU A 125 -35.93 -33.38 5.94
N THR A 126 -37.13 -32.83 6.12
CA THR A 126 -37.31 -31.53 6.80
C THR A 126 -37.25 -31.72 8.31
N PHE A 127 -36.83 -30.69 9.05
CA PHE A 127 -36.67 -30.76 10.51
C PHE A 127 -37.91 -31.27 11.26
N GLU A 128 -39.12 -30.89 10.83
CA GLU A 128 -40.40 -31.32 11.42
C GLU A 128 -40.65 -32.83 11.26
N THR A 129 -40.14 -33.42 10.17
CA THR A 129 -40.25 -34.85 9.88
C THR A 129 -39.11 -35.67 10.51
N THR A 130 -37.95 -35.07 10.75
CA THR A 130 -36.81 -35.74 11.39
C THR A 130 -36.93 -35.72 12.92
N PHE A 131 -37.35 -34.60 13.52
CA PHE A 131 -37.44 -34.42 14.97
C PHE A 131 -38.73 -33.66 15.38
N GLY A 132 -39.29 -34.00 16.54
CA GLY A 132 -40.47 -33.33 17.10
C GLY A 132 -41.77 -34.16 17.02
N PRO A 133 -42.94 -33.55 17.28
CA PRO A 133 -44.20 -34.28 17.44
C PRO A 133 -44.71 -34.93 16.14
N LYS A 134 -44.27 -34.42 14.98
CA LYS A 134 -44.59 -34.96 13.65
C LYS A 134 -43.46 -35.79 13.05
N ALA A 135 -42.48 -36.19 13.87
CA ALA A 135 -41.33 -36.96 13.43
C ALA A 135 -41.75 -38.31 12.80
N GLN A 136 -41.41 -38.48 11.53
CA GLN A 136 -41.62 -39.69 10.73
C GLN A 136 -40.39 -40.59 10.73
N ARG A 137 -39.20 -40.06 11.04
CA ARG A 137 -37.96 -40.83 11.07
C ARG A 137 -37.96 -41.83 12.24
N LYS A 138 -37.96 -43.12 11.92
CA LYS A 138 -37.93 -44.21 12.93
C LYS A 138 -36.57 -44.88 13.08
N ARG A 139 -35.67 -44.74 12.11
CA ARG A 139 -34.33 -45.37 12.11
C ARG A 139 -33.25 -44.36 11.73
N PRO A 140 -32.04 -44.45 12.32
CA PRO A 140 -30.91 -43.66 11.88
C PRO A 140 -30.38 -44.21 10.55
N ILE A 141 -29.92 -43.31 9.67
CA ILE A 141 -29.11 -43.67 8.52
C ILE A 141 -27.67 -43.72 9.03
N LEU A 142 -27.14 -44.91 9.22
CA LEU A 142 -25.76 -45.14 9.63
C LEU A 142 -24.90 -45.39 8.39
N SER A 143 -23.65 -44.93 8.43
CA SER A 143 -22.65 -45.21 7.40
C SER A 143 -22.03 -46.61 7.54
N VAL A 144 -22.50 -47.40 8.49
CA VAL A 144 -21.87 -48.64 8.95
C VAL A 144 -22.84 -49.81 8.83
N GLY A 145 -22.37 -50.93 8.31
CA GLY A 145 -23.17 -52.14 8.11
C GLY A 145 -23.14 -53.13 9.28
N GLU A 146 -22.01 -53.21 10.00
CA GLU A 146 -21.79 -54.18 11.07
C GLU A 146 -21.56 -53.52 12.43
N LEU A 147 -21.86 -54.27 13.51
CA LEU A 147 -21.66 -53.79 14.88
C LEU A 147 -20.18 -53.63 15.25
N LYS A 148 -19.31 -54.47 14.66
CA LYS A 148 -17.86 -54.42 14.89
C LYS A 148 -17.27 -53.10 14.40
N ASP A 149 -17.55 -52.75 13.15
CA ASP A 149 -17.14 -51.47 12.54
C ASP A 149 -17.66 -50.26 13.33
N PHE A 150 -18.87 -50.35 13.89
CA PHE A 150 -19.41 -49.28 14.72
C PHE A 150 -18.66 -49.14 16.06
N ALA A 151 -18.27 -50.26 16.67
CA ALA A 151 -17.45 -50.27 17.87
C ALA A 151 -16.04 -49.70 17.61
N GLU A 152 -15.42 -50.06 16.49
CA GLU A 152 -14.12 -49.52 16.07
C GLU A 152 -14.19 -48.00 15.84
N GLN A 153 -15.23 -47.51 15.16
CA GLN A 153 -15.44 -46.06 14.99
C GLN A 153 -15.67 -45.33 16.31
N ALA A 154 -16.41 -45.93 17.24
CA ALA A 154 -16.61 -45.37 18.57
C ALA A 154 -15.29 -45.29 19.35
N GLU A 155 -14.44 -46.31 19.25
CA GLU A 155 -13.13 -46.34 19.89
C GLU A 155 -12.20 -45.27 19.30
N VAL A 156 -12.13 -45.15 17.96
CA VAL A 156 -11.38 -44.09 17.29
C VAL A 156 -11.90 -42.71 17.68
N SER A 157 -13.22 -42.52 17.76
CA SER A 157 -13.83 -41.27 18.20
C SER A 157 -13.43 -40.93 19.64
N ALA A 158 -13.45 -41.92 20.54
CA ALA A 158 -13.04 -41.74 21.93
C ALA A 158 -11.55 -41.42 22.07
N GLN A 159 -10.69 -42.08 21.28
CA GLN A 159 -9.25 -41.80 21.26
C GLN A 159 -8.93 -40.42 20.65
N SER A 160 -9.72 -39.98 19.65
CA SER A 160 -9.57 -38.67 19.02
C SER A 160 -10.16 -37.51 19.82
N TYR A 161 -10.98 -37.81 20.83
CA TYR A 161 -11.63 -36.80 21.66
C TYR A 161 -10.59 -36.08 22.53
N ASN A 162 -10.63 -34.75 22.50
CA ASN A 162 -9.80 -33.90 23.34
C ASN A 162 -10.70 -32.98 24.17
N ALA A 163 -10.67 -33.18 25.49
CA ALA A 163 -11.45 -32.43 26.47
C ALA A 163 -11.18 -30.91 26.41
N GLU A 164 -9.96 -30.48 26.09
CA GLU A 164 -9.60 -29.05 26.03
C GLU A 164 -10.27 -28.31 24.86
N LYS A 165 -10.59 -29.05 23.78
CA LYS A 165 -11.26 -28.49 22.60
C LYS A 165 -12.78 -28.52 22.71
N ASP A 166 -13.30 -29.21 23.71
CA ASP A 166 -14.73 -29.35 23.96
C ASP A 166 -15.25 -28.11 24.69
N ARG A 167 -16.01 -27.29 23.96
CA ARG A 167 -16.61 -26.05 24.50
C ARG A 167 -17.81 -26.32 25.39
N ASP A 168 -18.42 -27.49 25.26
CA ASP A 168 -19.63 -27.86 25.98
C ASP A 168 -19.30 -28.66 27.25
N LEU A 169 -18.02 -29.00 27.47
CA LEU A 169 -17.55 -29.61 28.69
C LEU A 169 -17.73 -28.64 29.87
N VAL A 170 -18.62 -29.01 30.79
CA VAL A 170 -18.84 -28.24 32.01
C VAL A 170 -17.69 -28.52 32.98
N SER A 171 -16.72 -27.61 33.04
CA SER A 171 -15.66 -27.62 34.06
C SER A 171 -16.17 -27.04 35.38
N GLU A 172 -15.71 -27.57 36.51
CA GLU A 172 -15.96 -26.96 37.83
C GLU A 172 -15.38 -25.54 37.87
N ASP A 173 -16.17 -24.56 38.31
CA ASP A 173 -15.74 -23.15 38.40
C ASP A 173 -14.78 -22.99 39.59
N SER A 174 -13.48 -22.95 39.30
CA SER A 174 -12.43 -22.70 40.29
C SER A 174 -12.50 -21.31 40.93
N GLY A 175 -13.35 -20.41 40.41
CA GLY A 175 -13.48 -19.02 40.86
C GLY A 175 -12.34 -18.11 40.40
N VAL A 176 -11.30 -18.65 39.75
CA VAL A 176 -10.19 -17.90 39.16
C VAL A 176 -10.52 -17.58 37.70
N LYS A 177 -10.42 -16.30 37.32
CA LYS A 177 -10.66 -15.84 35.95
C LYS A 177 -9.47 -15.03 35.47
N ASP A 178 -9.14 -15.19 34.20
CA ASP A 178 -8.10 -14.40 33.55
C ASP A 178 -8.48 -12.92 33.50
N GLU A 179 -7.47 -12.05 33.65
CA GLU A 179 -7.67 -10.61 33.56
C GLU A 179 -8.14 -10.24 32.14
N PRO A 180 -9.08 -9.29 31.98
CA PRO A 180 -9.50 -8.84 30.66
C PRO A 180 -8.35 -8.21 29.88
N ARG A 181 -8.16 -8.68 28.64
CA ARG A 181 -7.24 -8.11 27.66
C ARG A 181 -7.35 -6.59 27.54
N GLU A 182 -6.20 -5.91 27.66
CA GLU A 182 -6.13 -4.47 27.61
C GLU A 182 -6.61 -3.88 26.26
N GLU A 183 -7.22 -2.69 26.30
CA GLU A 183 -7.67 -2.01 25.08
C GLU A 183 -6.52 -1.59 24.15
N ILE A 184 -5.29 -1.50 24.67
CA ILE A 184 -4.14 -1.07 23.88
C ILE A 184 -3.80 -2.07 22.77
N PHE A 185 -4.02 -3.37 23.01
CA PHE A 185 -3.81 -4.43 22.03
C PHE A 185 -4.82 -4.39 20.88
N LYS A 186 -5.94 -3.67 21.06
CA LYS A 186 -6.93 -3.42 20.00
C LYS A 186 -6.53 -2.26 19.07
N LYS A 187 -5.44 -1.55 19.35
CA LYS A 187 -4.93 -0.49 18.46
C LYS A 187 -4.50 -1.09 17.11
N GLY A 188 -4.71 -0.33 16.03
CA GLY A 188 -4.50 -0.81 14.67
C GLY A 188 -5.70 -1.55 14.06
N GLN A 189 -6.66 -2.02 14.88
CA GLN A 189 -7.88 -2.71 14.43
C GLN A 189 -9.12 -1.79 14.35
N SER A 190 -8.95 -0.48 14.58
CA SER A 190 -10.07 0.47 14.60
C SER A 190 -10.74 0.62 13.22
N LYS A 191 -12.09 0.67 13.21
CA LYS A 191 -12.89 0.95 12.00
C LYS A 191 -12.44 2.20 11.24
N ARG A 192 -11.93 3.21 11.95
CA ARG A 192 -11.38 4.42 11.33
C ARG A 192 -10.16 4.08 10.45
N ILE A 193 -9.20 3.34 11.00
CA ILE A 193 -7.96 2.97 10.30
C ILE A 193 -8.28 2.08 9.10
N TRP A 194 -9.16 1.10 9.28
CA TRP A 194 -9.66 0.27 8.18
C TRP A 194 -10.39 1.08 7.10
N GLY A 195 -11.17 2.09 7.50
CA GLY A 195 -11.79 3.03 6.57
C GLY A 195 -10.77 3.81 5.74
N GLU A 196 -9.65 4.23 6.33
CA GLU A 196 -8.55 4.87 5.59
C GLU A 196 -7.85 3.88 4.66
N LEU A 197 -7.56 2.66 5.14
CA LEU A 197 -6.95 1.60 4.34
C LEU A 197 -7.75 1.32 3.07
N TYR A 198 -9.07 1.10 3.19
CA TYR A 198 -9.89 0.80 2.01
C TYR A 198 -9.98 1.97 1.03
N LYS A 199 -9.88 3.24 1.49
CA LYS A 199 -9.76 4.40 0.60
C LYS A 199 -8.43 4.39 -0.17
N VAL A 200 -7.33 4.07 0.49
CA VAL A 200 -6.00 3.94 -0.14
C VAL A 200 -6.02 2.81 -1.16
N ILE A 201 -6.53 1.64 -0.76
CA ILE A 201 -6.69 0.49 -1.64
C ILE A 201 -7.54 0.87 -2.83
N ASP A 202 -8.63 1.64 -2.67
CA ASP A 202 -9.50 2.01 -3.79
C ASP A 202 -8.89 3.05 -4.74
N SER A 203 -8.17 4.02 -4.18
CA SER A 203 -7.57 5.12 -4.94
C SER A 203 -6.27 4.73 -5.65
N SER A 204 -5.63 3.64 -5.25
CA SER A 204 -4.38 3.15 -5.82
C SER A 204 -4.60 2.23 -7.04
N ASP A 205 -3.67 2.30 -7.99
CA ASP A 205 -3.54 1.39 -9.12
C ASP A 205 -2.57 0.25 -8.82
N VAL A 206 -1.50 0.58 -8.09
CA VAL A 206 -0.47 -0.34 -7.61
C VAL A 206 -0.44 -0.25 -6.09
N ILE A 207 -0.35 -1.39 -5.43
CA ILE A 207 -0.30 -1.52 -3.98
C ILE A 207 1.03 -2.15 -3.62
N ILE A 208 1.82 -1.44 -2.82
CA ILE A 208 3.06 -1.94 -2.24
C ILE A 208 2.78 -2.32 -0.79
N GLN A 209 2.99 -3.58 -0.47
CA GLN A 209 2.95 -4.07 0.90
C GLN A 209 4.37 -4.11 1.47
N VAL A 210 4.61 -3.25 2.45
CA VAL A 210 5.89 -3.14 3.14
C VAL A 210 5.89 -4.13 4.30
N LEU A 211 6.92 -4.99 4.34
CA LEU A 211 7.15 -6.01 5.34
C LEU A 211 8.45 -5.71 6.11
N ASP A 212 8.56 -6.16 7.35
CA ASP A 212 9.80 -6.09 8.13
C ASP A 212 10.66 -7.32 7.79
N ALA A 213 11.91 -7.12 7.37
CA ALA A 213 12.78 -8.20 6.92
C ALA A 213 13.16 -9.19 8.04
N ARG A 214 13.06 -8.79 9.32
CA ARG A 214 13.31 -9.67 10.48
C ARG A 214 12.28 -10.77 10.64
N ASP A 215 11.01 -10.45 10.36
CA ASP A 215 9.88 -11.38 10.40
C ASP A 215 8.84 -10.98 9.32
N PRO A 216 9.11 -11.37 8.05
CA PRO A 216 8.24 -10.97 6.96
C PRO A 216 6.89 -11.70 7.00
N LEU A 217 6.83 -12.93 7.50
CA LEU A 217 5.57 -13.69 7.60
C LEU A 217 4.66 -13.15 8.70
N GLY A 218 5.22 -12.79 9.87
CA GLY A 218 4.43 -12.21 10.95
C GLY A 218 3.93 -10.79 10.69
N THR A 219 4.58 -10.04 9.77
CA THR A 219 4.16 -8.70 9.32
C THR A 219 3.38 -8.71 8.01
N ARG A 220 3.17 -9.89 7.40
CA ARG A 220 2.36 -10.09 6.19
C ARG A 220 0.88 -10.14 6.54
N SER A 221 0.02 -9.81 5.57
CA SER A 221 -1.42 -9.75 5.78
C SER A 221 -2.21 -10.52 4.71
N GLN A 222 -2.32 -11.83 4.91
CA GLN A 222 -3.02 -12.73 4.00
C GLN A 222 -4.49 -12.33 3.76
N SER A 223 -5.11 -11.68 4.74
CA SER A 223 -6.49 -11.17 4.64
C SER A 223 -6.64 -10.08 3.57
N ILE A 224 -5.70 -9.12 3.47
CA ILE A 224 -5.74 -8.13 2.38
C ILE A 224 -5.48 -8.79 1.06
N GLU A 225 -4.49 -9.67 0.98
CA GLU A 225 -4.12 -10.33 -0.25
C GLU A 225 -5.30 -11.13 -0.83
N SER A 226 -5.98 -11.87 0.04
CA SER A 226 -7.19 -12.61 -0.29
C SER A 226 -8.32 -11.67 -0.75
N TYR A 227 -8.47 -10.51 -0.10
CA TYR A 227 -9.43 -9.48 -0.51
C TYR A 227 -9.08 -8.89 -1.89
N LEU A 228 -7.81 -8.56 -2.15
CA LEU A 228 -7.36 -8.01 -3.43
C LEU A 228 -7.55 -9.03 -4.56
N LYS A 229 -7.19 -10.31 -4.34
CA LYS A 229 -7.39 -11.37 -5.34
C LYS A 229 -8.86 -11.58 -5.69
N LYS A 230 -9.76 -11.48 -4.70
CA LYS A 230 -11.21 -11.70 -4.89
C LYS A 230 -11.93 -10.49 -5.49
N GLU A 231 -11.74 -9.33 -4.88
CA GLU A 231 -12.53 -8.12 -5.17
C GLU A 231 -11.86 -7.18 -6.18
N LYS A 232 -10.52 -7.11 -6.19
CA LYS A 232 -9.76 -6.13 -6.98
C LYS A 232 -8.59 -6.73 -7.77
N PRO A 233 -8.80 -7.76 -8.61
CA PRO A 233 -7.73 -8.46 -9.34
C PRO A 233 -6.98 -7.61 -10.38
N TRP A 234 -7.49 -6.43 -10.75
CA TRP A 234 -6.82 -5.51 -11.68
C TRP A 234 -5.76 -4.63 -11.01
N LYS A 235 -5.63 -4.70 -9.68
CA LYS A 235 -4.62 -3.95 -8.92
C LYS A 235 -3.36 -4.79 -8.78
N HIS A 236 -2.22 -4.13 -8.94
CA HIS A 236 -0.91 -4.79 -8.85
C HIS A 236 -0.50 -4.84 -7.39
N LEU A 237 -0.13 -6.01 -6.88
CA LEU A 237 0.40 -6.18 -5.53
C LEU A 237 1.88 -6.54 -5.59
N ILE A 238 2.71 -5.82 -4.84
CA ILE A 238 4.17 -5.96 -4.81
C ILE A 238 4.61 -5.95 -3.35
N PHE A 239 5.59 -6.77 -3.00
CA PHE A 239 6.17 -6.75 -1.66
C PHE A 239 7.48 -5.95 -1.63
N VAL A 240 7.68 -5.22 -0.53
CA VAL A 240 8.93 -4.55 -0.23
C VAL A 240 9.38 -5.01 1.15
N LEU A 241 10.47 -5.77 1.20
CA LEU A 241 11.15 -6.14 2.43
C LEU A 241 12.00 -4.95 2.88
N ASN A 242 11.59 -4.28 3.96
CA ASN A 242 12.31 -3.15 4.51
C ASN A 242 13.08 -3.56 5.78
N LYS A 243 14.07 -2.75 6.17
CA LYS A 243 15.00 -3.01 7.29
C LYS A 243 16.00 -4.15 7.03
N CYS A 244 16.43 -4.31 5.78
CA CYS A 244 17.44 -5.31 5.42
C CYS A 244 18.81 -5.07 6.07
N ASP A 245 19.04 -3.89 6.65
CA ASP A 245 20.22 -3.54 7.45
C ASP A 245 20.28 -4.26 8.81
N LEU A 246 19.14 -4.74 9.32
CA LEU A 246 19.06 -5.39 10.63
C LEU A 246 19.27 -6.91 10.57
N ILE A 247 19.44 -7.48 9.38
CA ILE A 247 19.56 -8.92 9.16
C ILE A 247 20.77 -9.23 8.27
N PRO A 248 21.32 -10.46 8.33
CA PRO A 248 22.38 -10.86 7.42
C PRO A 248 21.92 -10.85 5.95
N THR A 249 22.87 -10.63 5.05
CA THR A 249 22.62 -10.53 3.60
C THR A 249 22.04 -11.81 3.00
N TRP A 250 22.51 -12.99 3.45
CA TRP A 250 22.00 -14.28 2.97
C TRP A 250 20.53 -14.49 3.33
N VAL A 251 20.12 -14.07 4.53
CA VAL A 251 18.72 -14.14 5.01
C VAL A 251 17.84 -13.28 4.11
N THR A 252 18.28 -12.06 3.81
CA THR A 252 17.56 -11.16 2.89
C THR A 252 17.38 -11.79 1.51
N LYS A 253 18.47 -12.33 0.93
CA LYS A 253 18.47 -12.98 -0.39
C LYS A 253 17.49 -14.16 -0.41
N ARG A 254 17.48 -14.99 0.63
CA ARG A 254 16.59 -16.15 0.74
C ARG A 254 15.12 -15.75 0.90
N TRP A 255 14.81 -14.76 1.73
CA TRP A 255 13.44 -14.25 1.87
C TRP A 255 12.91 -13.65 0.57
N VAL A 256 13.73 -12.91 -0.17
CA VAL A 256 13.36 -12.42 -1.51
C VAL A 256 13.06 -13.61 -2.44
N ALA A 257 13.88 -14.67 -2.43
CA ALA A 257 13.64 -15.85 -3.26
C ALA A 257 12.34 -16.58 -2.91
N VAL A 258 12.05 -16.77 -1.61
CA VAL A 258 10.82 -17.43 -1.14
C VAL A 258 9.58 -16.65 -1.53
N LEU A 259 9.55 -15.34 -1.21
CA LEU A 259 8.36 -14.52 -1.45
C LEU A 259 8.15 -14.22 -2.94
N SER A 260 9.22 -14.18 -3.73
CA SER A 260 9.16 -13.93 -5.18
C SER A 260 8.39 -15.00 -5.95
N GLN A 261 8.22 -16.19 -5.37
CA GLN A 261 7.39 -17.25 -5.95
C GLN A 261 5.90 -16.86 -5.97
N GLU A 262 5.48 -16.00 -5.04
CA GLU A 262 4.08 -15.58 -4.93
C GLU A 262 3.82 -14.21 -5.55
N TYR A 263 4.68 -13.23 -5.27
CA TYR A 263 4.57 -11.87 -5.79
C TYR A 263 5.93 -11.26 -6.03
N PRO A 264 6.08 -10.31 -6.97
CA PRO A 264 7.32 -9.56 -7.11
C PRO A 264 7.75 -8.93 -5.79
N THR A 265 8.97 -9.25 -5.33
CA THR A 265 9.51 -8.75 -4.06
C THR A 265 10.81 -7.99 -4.27
N LEU A 266 11.00 -6.90 -3.53
CA LEU A 266 12.22 -6.11 -3.54
C LEU A 266 12.74 -5.94 -2.11
N ALA A 267 14.05 -6.11 -1.93
CA ALA A 267 14.72 -5.71 -0.69
C ALA A 267 14.96 -4.19 -0.69
N PHE A 268 14.86 -3.59 0.48
CA PHE A 268 14.94 -2.15 0.66
C PHE A 268 15.54 -1.78 2.01
N HIS A 269 16.37 -0.74 2.01
CA HIS A 269 16.82 -0.08 3.23
C HIS A 269 16.46 1.41 3.13
N ALA A 270 15.54 1.83 3.98
CA ALA A 270 15.03 3.20 4.01
C ALA A 270 15.92 4.12 4.84
N SER A 271 16.84 4.82 4.16
CA SER A 271 17.59 5.95 4.70
C SER A 271 17.54 7.13 3.73
N LEU A 272 17.81 8.34 4.21
CA LEU A 272 17.90 9.53 3.36
C LEU A 272 19.27 9.66 2.70
N THR A 273 20.32 9.20 3.38
CA THR A 273 21.72 9.34 2.95
C THR A 273 22.19 8.08 2.23
N ASN A 274 22.09 6.93 2.90
CA ASN A 274 22.56 5.64 2.38
C ASN A 274 21.39 4.68 2.19
N SER A 275 20.71 4.77 1.06
CA SER A 275 19.56 3.91 0.76
C SER A 275 19.92 2.71 -0.10
N PHE A 276 19.33 1.56 0.19
CA PHE A 276 19.39 0.37 -0.67
C PHE A 276 18.05 0.12 -1.37
N GLY A 277 18.08 -0.28 -2.64
CA GLY A 277 16.87 -0.64 -3.40
C GLY A 277 16.07 0.54 -3.98
N LYS A 278 16.46 1.80 -3.73
CA LYS A 278 15.80 3.01 -4.26
C LYS A 278 15.69 3.00 -5.79
N GLY A 279 16.80 2.80 -6.50
CA GLY A 279 16.81 2.79 -7.97
C GLY A 279 15.96 1.67 -8.57
N SER A 280 16.06 0.47 -8.00
CA SER A 280 15.27 -0.70 -8.37
C SER A 280 13.75 -0.46 -8.21
N LEU A 281 13.33 0.12 -7.09
CA LEU A 281 11.92 0.47 -6.87
C LEU A 281 11.45 1.55 -7.84
N ILE A 282 12.24 2.60 -8.08
CA ILE A 282 11.90 3.65 -9.05
C ILE A 282 11.77 3.07 -10.47
N GLN A 283 12.68 2.17 -10.88
CA GLN A 283 12.62 1.49 -12.18
C GLN A 283 11.33 0.69 -12.33
N LEU A 284 10.96 -0.09 -11.31
CA LEU A 284 9.72 -0.85 -11.29
C LEU A 284 8.49 0.08 -11.39
N LEU A 285 8.46 1.17 -10.63
CA LEU A 285 7.37 2.15 -10.70
C LEU A 285 7.28 2.84 -12.07
N ARG A 286 8.42 3.12 -12.72
CA ARG A 286 8.46 3.65 -14.09
C ARG A 286 7.92 2.64 -15.11
N GLN A 287 8.18 1.33 -14.92
CA GLN A 287 7.59 0.28 -15.77
C GLN A 287 6.06 0.29 -15.67
N PHE A 288 5.49 0.37 -14.46
CA PHE A 288 4.05 0.55 -14.28
C PHE A 288 3.54 1.88 -14.89
N GLY A 289 4.35 2.95 -14.79
CA GLY A 289 4.19 4.23 -15.49
C GLY A 289 4.01 4.12 -17.01
N LYS A 290 4.78 3.24 -17.64
CA LYS A 290 4.72 2.96 -19.08
C LYS A 290 3.54 2.04 -19.41
N LEU A 291 3.28 1.06 -18.54
CA LEU A 291 2.23 0.06 -18.71
C LEU A 291 0.82 0.68 -18.70
N HIS A 292 0.54 1.61 -17.78
CA HIS A 292 -0.71 2.38 -17.75
C HIS A 292 -0.55 3.72 -18.50
N SER A 293 -0.30 3.64 -19.80
CA SER A 293 -0.21 4.83 -20.67
C SER A 293 -1.56 5.49 -20.95
N ASP A 294 -2.66 4.74 -20.80
CA ASP A 294 -4.04 5.23 -20.93
C ASP A 294 -4.44 6.16 -19.78
N LYS A 295 -3.80 6.00 -18.61
CA LYS A 295 -3.98 6.88 -17.45
C LYS A 295 -2.97 8.02 -17.49
N LYS A 296 -3.47 9.23 -17.26
CA LYS A 296 -2.63 10.44 -17.15
C LYS A 296 -1.66 10.35 -15.97
N GLN A 297 -2.12 9.76 -14.88
CA GLN A 297 -1.38 9.62 -13.63
C GLN A 297 -1.68 8.27 -12.99
N ILE A 298 -0.72 7.76 -12.23
CA ILE A 298 -0.80 6.49 -11.51
C ILE A 298 -0.63 6.78 -10.02
N SER A 299 -1.48 6.15 -9.22
CA SER A 299 -1.40 6.22 -7.76
C SER A 299 -0.87 4.90 -7.19
N ILE A 300 0.12 4.99 -6.31
CA ILE A 300 0.73 3.84 -5.64
C ILE A 300 0.43 3.94 -4.15
N GLY A 301 -0.23 2.94 -3.59
CA GLY A 301 -0.55 2.87 -2.16
C GLY A 301 0.46 2.05 -1.38
N PHE A 302 0.98 2.58 -0.27
CA PHE A 302 1.80 1.83 0.68
C PHE A 302 0.92 1.28 1.79
N ILE A 303 0.92 -0.04 1.97
CA ILE A 303 0.19 -0.74 3.04
C ILE A 303 1.17 -1.60 3.87
N GLY A 304 0.77 -2.01 5.06
CA GLY A 304 1.58 -2.87 5.93
C GLY A 304 1.40 -2.58 7.42
N TYR A 305 2.01 -3.41 8.26
CA TYR A 305 1.95 -3.28 9.72
C TYR A 305 2.48 -1.91 10.21
N PRO A 306 2.10 -1.45 11.41
CA PRO A 306 2.79 -0.33 12.06
C PRO A 306 4.31 -0.57 12.14
N ASN A 307 5.11 0.50 12.16
CA ASN A 307 6.57 0.44 12.36
C ASN A 307 7.41 -0.37 11.35
N VAL A 308 6.83 -0.91 10.27
CA VAL A 308 7.59 -1.53 9.16
C VAL A 308 8.39 -0.52 8.31
N GLY A 309 8.09 0.78 8.43
CA GLY A 309 8.84 1.85 7.74
C GLY A 309 8.20 2.40 6.46
N LYS A 310 6.89 2.28 6.26
CA LYS A 310 6.14 2.82 5.10
C LYS A 310 6.48 4.29 4.78
N SER A 311 6.34 5.17 5.77
CA SER A 311 6.62 6.60 5.63
C SER A 311 8.12 6.88 5.41
N SER A 312 9.02 6.04 5.94
CA SER A 312 10.46 6.13 5.69
C SER A 312 10.82 5.77 4.25
N VAL A 313 10.21 4.72 3.68
CA VAL A 313 10.39 4.34 2.27
C VAL A 313 9.98 5.50 1.35
N ILE A 314 8.87 6.17 1.65
CA ILE A 314 8.41 7.34 0.88
C ILE A 314 9.42 8.50 0.97
N ASN A 315 9.94 8.79 2.17
CA ASN A 315 10.95 9.84 2.35
C ASN A 315 12.24 9.54 1.58
N THR A 316 12.70 8.28 1.58
CA THR A 316 13.84 7.82 0.79
C THR A 316 13.60 7.96 -0.71
N LEU A 317 12.42 7.61 -1.20
CA LEU A 317 12.05 7.80 -2.60
C LEU A 317 12.05 9.28 -3.00
N ARG A 318 11.64 10.17 -2.08
CA ARG A 318 11.67 11.63 -2.29
C ARG A 318 13.04 12.27 -2.02
N SER A 319 14.00 11.54 -1.47
CA SER A 319 15.28 12.05 -0.95
C SER A 319 15.13 13.22 0.03
N LYS A 320 13.96 13.36 0.67
CA LYS A 320 13.63 14.46 1.57
C LYS A 320 12.60 13.99 2.60
N LYS A 321 12.65 14.57 3.80
CA LYS A 321 11.63 14.36 4.84
C LYS A 321 10.32 15.05 4.44
N VAL A 322 9.36 14.27 3.93
CA VAL A 322 8.01 14.70 3.55
C VAL A 322 6.98 14.19 4.55
N CYS A 323 7.05 12.90 4.88
CA CYS A 323 6.24 12.28 5.93
C CYS A 323 6.91 12.44 7.29
N ASN A 324 6.11 12.61 8.35
CA ASN A 324 6.57 12.46 9.72
C ASN A 324 6.92 11.00 9.99
N VAL A 325 8.08 10.78 10.61
CA VAL A 325 8.59 9.46 10.98
C VAL A 325 9.05 9.51 12.42
N ALA A 326 8.67 8.48 13.19
CA ALA A 326 9.07 8.27 14.57
C ALA A 326 9.18 6.76 14.81
N PRO A 327 10.00 6.32 15.78
CA PRO A 327 10.08 4.91 16.17
C PRO A 327 8.82 4.42 16.91
N LEU A 328 7.92 5.34 17.27
CA LEU A 328 6.66 5.03 17.96
C LEU A 328 5.57 4.63 16.96
N ALA A 329 4.81 3.60 17.32
CA ALA A 329 3.65 3.18 16.55
C ALA A 329 2.57 4.27 16.51
N GLY A 330 1.92 4.42 15.35
CA GLY A 330 0.76 5.30 15.17
C GLY A 330 1.07 6.77 14.89
N GLU A 331 2.28 7.09 14.41
CA GLU A 331 2.64 8.43 13.95
C GLU A 331 1.75 8.87 12.77
N THR A 332 1.67 8.06 11.72
CA THR A 332 0.78 8.28 10.58
C THR A 332 -0.65 7.90 10.93
N LYS A 333 -1.54 8.90 11.05
CA LYS A 333 -2.96 8.71 11.45
C LYS A 333 -3.97 8.84 10.31
N VAL A 334 -3.59 9.51 9.22
CA VAL A 334 -4.45 9.82 8.08
C VAL A 334 -3.62 9.65 6.82
N TRP A 335 -4.25 9.16 5.75
CA TRP A 335 -3.60 9.04 4.46
C TRP A 335 -3.25 10.40 3.85
N GLN A 336 -2.19 10.42 3.04
CA GLN A 336 -1.70 11.63 2.38
C GLN A 336 -1.18 11.31 0.98
N TYR A 337 -1.40 12.24 0.04
CA TYR A 337 -0.88 12.17 -1.32
C TYR A 337 0.46 12.89 -1.43
N ILE A 338 1.45 12.21 -2.00
CA ILE A 338 2.80 12.72 -2.20
C ILE A 338 3.14 12.51 -3.67
N THR A 339 3.46 13.57 -4.39
CA THR A 339 3.97 13.45 -5.77
C THR A 339 5.36 12.82 -5.74
N LEU A 340 5.72 11.89 -6.61
CA LEU A 340 7.13 11.50 -6.81
C LEU A 340 7.66 12.12 -8.10
N MET A 341 6.93 11.87 -9.19
CA MET A 341 7.12 12.47 -10.51
C MET A 341 5.80 13.09 -10.96
N ARG A 342 5.80 13.88 -12.07
CA ARG A 342 4.57 14.49 -12.60
C ARG A 342 3.44 13.48 -12.88
N ARG A 343 3.77 12.23 -13.20
CA ARG A 343 2.81 11.15 -13.49
C ARG A 343 2.56 10.20 -12.32
N ILE A 344 3.41 10.17 -11.30
CA ILE A 344 3.38 9.14 -10.25
C ILE A 344 3.09 9.79 -8.89
N PHE A 345 1.99 9.34 -8.27
CA PHE A 345 1.59 9.73 -6.93
C PHE A 345 1.78 8.56 -5.96
N LEU A 346 2.36 8.84 -4.80
CA LEU A 346 2.49 7.93 -3.67
C LEU A 346 1.40 8.26 -2.65
N ILE A 347 0.84 7.24 -2.02
CA ILE A 347 -0.17 7.36 -0.97
C ILE A 347 0.36 6.67 0.27
N ASP A 348 0.59 7.45 1.33
CA ASP A 348 0.95 6.91 2.65
C ASP A 348 -0.32 6.49 3.40
N CYS A 349 -0.28 5.37 4.12
CA CYS A 349 -1.41 4.81 4.86
C CYS A 349 -1.03 4.59 6.33
N PRO A 350 -1.95 4.82 7.29
CA PRO A 350 -1.74 4.33 8.65
C PRO A 350 -1.46 2.82 8.67
N GLY A 351 -0.65 2.36 9.63
CA GLY A 351 -0.40 0.93 9.83
C GLY A 351 -1.67 0.21 10.28
N VAL A 352 -1.94 -0.95 9.70
CA VAL A 352 -3.13 -1.76 9.99
C VAL A 352 -2.70 -3.08 10.59
N VAL A 353 -3.47 -3.54 11.58
CA VAL A 353 -3.28 -4.84 12.22
C VAL A 353 -4.54 -5.66 12.00
N TYR A 354 -4.35 -6.90 11.62
CA TYR A 354 -5.45 -7.83 11.37
C TYR A 354 -5.81 -8.50 12.69
N PRO A 355 -7.10 -8.79 12.92
CA PRO A 355 -7.51 -9.66 14.00
C PRO A 355 -7.07 -11.08 13.64
N SER A 356 -5.80 -11.39 13.90
CA SER A 356 -5.24 -12.73 13.93
C SER A 356 -5.29 -13.26 15.36
N GLU A 357 -5.19 -14.57 15.53
CA GLU A 357 -5.04 -15.23 16.84
C GLU A 357 -3.61 -15.06 17.39
N ASP A 358 -3.03 -13.87 17.22
CA ASP A 358 -1.70 -13.53 17.71
C ASP A 358 -1.76 -13.32 19.23
N SER A 359 -0.74 -13.86 19.92
CA SER A 359 -0.55 -13.61 21.35
C SER A 359 -0.29 -12.12 21.63
N GLU A 360 -0.54 -11.68 22.86
CA GLU A 360 -0.23 -10.30 23.27
C GLU A 360 1.27 -10.00 23.13
N THR A 361 2.11 -10.97 23.47
CA THR A 361 3.57 -10.89 23.29
C THR A 361 3.94 -10.63 21.83
N ASP A 362 3.32 -11.34 20.88
CA ASP A 362 3.58 -11.15 19.44
C ASP A 362 3.24 -9.74 18.96
N ILE A 363 2.12 -9.18 19.42
CA ILE A 363 1.69 -7.84 19.05
C ILE A 363 2.67 -6.77 19.57
N VAL A 364 3.21 -6.97 20.78
CA VAL A 364 4.23 -6.08 21.35
C VAL A 364 5.55 -6.18 20.57
N LEU A 365 6.01 -7.39 20.29
CA LEU A 365 7.28 -7.64 19.60
C LEU A 365 7.26 -7.18 18.14
N LYS A 366 6.10 -7.26 17.47
CA LYS A 366 5.87 -6.70 16.12
C LYS A 366 5.84 -5.15 16.10
N GLY A 367 5.85 -4.48 17.26
CA GLY A 367 5.91 -3.03 17.35
C GLY A 367 4.60 -2.31 17.02
N VAL A 368 3.45 -2.93 17.31
CA VAL A 368 2.12 -2.32 17.13
C VAL A 368 1.77 -1.38 18.27
N VAL A 369 2.18 -1.74 19.48
CA VAL A 369 1.80 -1.08 20.73
C VAL A 369 2.93 -0.17 21.20
N GLN A 370 2.54 0.95 21.81
CA GLN A 370 3.48 1.84 22.51
C GLN A 370 3.83 1.22 23.86
N VAL A 371 5.11 0.90 24.03
CA VAL A 371 5.68 0.18 25.18
C VAL A 371 5.43 0.93 26.51
N GLU A 372 5.36 2.26 26.47
CA GLU A 372 5.17 3.10 27.66
C GLU A 372 3.81 2.90 28.34
N LYS A 373 2.82 2.38 27.61
CA LYS A 373 1.44 2.25 28.07
C LYS A 373 1.06 0.83 28.51
N ILE A 374 1.99 -0.12 28.39
CA ILE A 374 1.83 -1.49 28.88
C ILE A 374 1.95 -1.47 30.41
N ARG A 375 1.06 -2.19 31.11
CA ARG A 375 1.08 -2.29 32.58
C ARG A 375 2.23 -3.16 33.07
N ASN A 376 2.28 -4.42 32.62
CA ASN A 376 3.28 -5.42 33.01
C ASN A 376 4.21 -5.73 31.83
N PRO A 377 5.26 -4.93 31.60
CA PRO A 377 6.20 -5.17 30.51
C PRO A 377 7.13 -6.37 30.76
N GLU A 378 7.29 -6.82 32.01
CA GLU A 378 8.13 -7.97 32.38
C GLU A 378 7.70 -9.29 31.71
N ASP A 379 6.40 -9.52 31.59
CA ASP A 379 5.81 -10.75 31.04
C ASP A 379 6.24 -11.03 29.59
N HIS A 380 6.64 -10.00 28.86
CA HIS A 380 7.01 -10.10 27.45
C HIS A 380 8.50 -10.36 27.23
N ILE A 381 9.34 -10.26 28.28
CA ILE A 381 10.80 -10.38 28.16
C ILE A 381 11.22 -11.83 27.94
N GLY A 382 10.50 -12.80 28.49
CA GLY A 382 10.78 -14.23 28.23
C GLY A 382 10.82 -14.55 26.73
N ALA A 383 9.83 -14.06 25.98
CA ALA A 383 9.77 -14.24 24.53
C ALA A 383 10.87 -13.49 23.76
N VAL A 384 11.41 -12.39 24.30
CA VAL A 384 12.57 -11.70 23.70
C VAL A 384 13.83 -12.56 23.83
N LEU A 385 14.06 -13.10 25.03
CA LEU A 385 15.23 -13.94 25.33
C LEU A 385 15.19 -15.28 24.59
N GLU A 386 14.00 -15.80 24.29
CA GLU A 386 13.81 -17.00 23.47
C GLU A 386 14.15 -16.76 22.00
N ARG A 387 13.79 -15.58 21.46
CA ARG A 387 13.97 -15.27 20.03
C ARG A 387 15.35 -14.74 19.68
N ALA A 388 15.99 -14.01 20.59
CA ALA A 388 17.35 -13.53 20.40
C ALA A 388 18.36 -14.55 20.92
N LYS A 389 19.44 -14.78 20.16
CA LYS A 389 20.55 -15.60 20.65
C LYS A 389 21.16 -14.96 21.90
N ALA A 390 21.48 -15.79 22.89
CA ALA A 390 22.08 -15.33 24.15
C ALA A 390 23.37 -14.52 23.91
N GLU A 391 24.20 -14.92 22.96
CA GLU A 391 25.43 -14.22 22.60
C GLU A 391 25.20 -12.76 22.21
N TYR A 392 24.14 -12.47 21.46
CA TYR A 392 23.81 -11.11 21.05
C TYR A 392 23.40 -10.24 22.23
N ILE A 393 22.58 -10.79 23.12
CA ILE A 393 22.16 -10.11 24.35
C ILE A 393 23.36 -9.85 25.26
N GLN A 394 24.26 -10.83 25.41
CA GLN A 394 25.51 -10.68 26.17
C GLN A 394 26.38 -9.57 25.58
N LYS A 395 26.56 -9.50 24.26
CA LYS A 395 27.33 -8.43 23.60
C LYS A 395 26.68 -7.06 23.81
N THR A 396 25.37 -6.93 23.61
CA THR A 396 24.64 -5.65 23.72
C THR A 396 24.62 -5.12 25.16
N TYR A 397 24.28 -5.99 26.12
CA TYR A 397 24.09 -5.60 27.52
C TYR A 397 25.27 -5.93 28.43
N ARG A 398 26.36 -6.54 27.95
CA ARG A 398 27.54 -7.02 28.72
C ARG A 398 27.15 -7.61 30.09
N ILE A 399 26.21 -8.54 30.06
CA ILE A 399 25.81 -9.40 31.18
C ILE A 399 26.28 -10.81 30.80
N PRO A 400 27.09 -11.50 31.63
CA PRO A 400 27.73 -12.75 31.24
C PRO A 400 26.77 -13.93 31.13
N SER A 401 25.82 -14.06 32.05
CA SER A 401 24.81 -15.13 32.03
C SER A 401 23.60 -14.78 32.89
N TRP A 402 22.45 -15.35 32.55
CA TRP A 402 21.19 -15.25 33.28
C TRP A 402 20.49 -16.62 33.27
N SER A 403 19.72 -16.91 34.30
CA SER A 403 18.93 -18.15 34.41
C SER A 403 17.46 -17.96 34.06
N SER A 404 16.89 -16.81 34.44
CA SER A 404 15.48 -16.45 34.21
C SER A 404 15.40 -15.06 33.60
N ALA A 405 14.23 -14.73 33.00
CA ALA A 405 13.94 -13.39 32.53
C ALA A 405 14.01 -12.36 33.67
N GLU A 406 13.57 -12.74 34.88
CA GLU A 406 13.64 -11.89 36.08
C GLU A 406 15.09 -11.63 36.49
N ASP A 407 15.92 -12.68 36.59
CA ASP A 407 17.36 -12.56 36.92
C ASP A 407 18.10 -11.69 35.90
N PHE A 408 17.75 -11.79 34.61
CA PHE A 408 18.29 -10.91 33.57
C PHE A 408 17.92 -9.43 33.84
N LEU A 409 16.66 -9.16 34.16
CA LEU A 409 16.17 -7.80 34.42
C LEU A 409 16.79 -7.20 35.69
N GLU A 410 16.94 -7.98 36.76
CA GLU A 410 17.60 -7.53 37.99
C GLU A 410 19.06 -7.15 37.73
N LYS A 411 19.83 -8.04 37.09
CA LYS A 411 21.23 -7.77 36.72
C LYS A 411 21.35 -6.52 35.83
N LEU A 412 20.42 -6.35 34.89
CA LEU A 412 20.39 -5.18 34.03
C LEU A 412 20.04 -3.89 34.80
N ALA A 413 19.11 -3.96 35.76
CA ALA A 413 18.73 -2.85 36.62
C ALA A 413 19.91 -2.37 37.48
N PHE A 414 20.61 -3.29 38.15
CA PHE A 414 21.81 -2.96 38.93
C PHE A 414 22.90 -2.33 38.07
N ARG A 415 23.14 -2.88 36.88
CA ARG A 415 24.18 -2.38 35.97
C ARG A 415 23.85 -1.00 35.40
N THR A 416 22.58 -0.74 35.11
CA THR A 416 22.12 0.55 34.57
C THR A 416 21.87 1.60 35.65
N GLY A 417 21.92 1.21 36.93
CA GLY A 417 21.62 2.08 38.07
C GLY A 417 20.14 2.45 38.16
N LYS A 418 19.25 1.66 37.55
CA LYS A 418 17.79 1.88 37.55
C LYS A 418 17.18 1.19 38.76
N LEU A 419 17.37 1.81 39.92
CA LEU A 419 16.89 1.32 41.21
C LEU A 419 15.83 2.28 41.76
N LEU A 420 14.81 1.73 42.42
CA LEU A 420 13.83 2.45 43.20
C LEU A 420 14.43 2.90 44.53
N LYS A 421 13.68 3.72 45.27
CA LYS A 421 14.06 4.11 46.64
C LYS A 421 14.16 2.85 47.50
N GLY A 422 15.27 2.69 48.20
CA GLY A 422 15.56 1.48 48.99
C GLY A 422 16.46 0.47 48.30
N GLY A 423 16.89 0.72 47.06
CA GLY A 423 17.85 -0.14 46.34
C GLY A 423 17.20 -1.32 45.61
N GLU A 424 15.87 -1.36 45.55
CA GLU A 424 15.11 -2.37 44.81
C GLU A 424 15.22 -2.13 43.29
N PRO A 425 15.42 -3.17 42.46
CA PRO A 425 15.53 -3.01 41.00
C PRO A 425 14.20 -2.62 40.36
N ASP A 426 14.20 -1.61 39.47
CA ASP A 426 13.01 -1.20 38.73
C ASP A 426 12.82 -2.07 37.47
N LEU A 427 12.15 -3.21 37.65
CA LEU A 427 11.90 -4.19 36.58
C LEU A 427 11.04 -3.60 35.45
N SER A 428 10.04 -2.76 35.77
CA SER A 428 9.13 -2.20 34.77
C SER A 428 9.84 -1.24 33.82
N THR A 429 10.65 -0.33 34.35
CA THR A 429 11.39 0.64 33.52
C THR A 429 12.44 -0.07 32.66
N VAL A 430 13.17 -1.03 33.23
CA VAL A 430 14.19 -1.80 32.51
C VAL A 430 13.55 -2.65 31.41
N SER A 431 12.42 -3.31 31.69
CA SER A 431 11.67 -4.06 30.69
C SER A 431 11.21 -3.18 29.53
N LYS A 432 10.70 -1.97 29.80
CA LYS A 432 10.35 -0.99 28.78
C LYS A 432 11.56 -0.54 27.94
N MET A 433 12.73 -0.44 28.56
CA MET A 433 13.98 -0.14 27.83
C MET A 433 14.35 -1.28 26.88
N VAL A 434 14.30 -2.54 27.34
CA VAL A 434 14.62 -3.72 26.53
C VAL A 434 13.65 -3.87 25.36
N LEU A 435 12.34 -3.72 25.59
CA LEU A 435 11.33 -3.79 24.53
C LEU A 435 11.49 -2.68 23.47
N ASN A 436 11.89 -1.48 23.89
CA ASN A 436 12.22 -0.40 22.95
C ASN A 436 13.49 -0.69 22.15
N ASP A 437 14.53 -1.24 22.78
CA ASP A 437 15.77 -1.65 22.12
C ASP A 437 15.51 -2.77 21.09
N TRP A 438 14.62 -3.71 21.41
CA TRP A 438 14.12 -4.73 20.49
C TRP A 438 13.43 -4.12 19.25
N GLN A 439 12.46 -3.23 19.46
CA GLN A 439 11.71 -2.62 18.36
C GLN A 439 12.61 -1.75 17.45
N ARG A 440 13.63 -1.10 18.02
CA ARG A 440 14.60 -0.28 17.30
C ARG A 440 15.68 -1.08 16.56
N GLY A 441 15.79 -2.39 16.84
CA GLY A 441 16.81 -3.24 16.22
C GLY A 441 18.20 -3.10 16.86
N ARG A 442 18.29 -2.64 18.11
CA ARG A 442 19.55 -2.64 18.87
C ARG A 442 19.95 -4.06 19.27
N ILE A 443 18.94 -4.89 19.57
CA ILE A 443 19.10 -6.33 19.76
C ILE A 443 18.95 -6.98 18.38
N PRO A 444 20.01 -7.60 17.83
CA PRO A 444 19.94 -8.33 16.57
C PRO A 444 19.05 -9.56 16.71
N PHE A 445 18.11 -9.72 15.77
CA PHE A 445 17.20 -10.86 15.69
C PHE A 445 16.67 -10.99 14.26
N PHE A 446 16.51 -12.24 13.82
CA PHE A 446 15.81 -12.58 12.58
C PHE A 446 15.18 -13.96 12.68
N VAL A 447 14.06 -14.17 11.98
CA VAL A 447 13.45 -15.47 11.79
C VAL A 447 14.11 -16.16 10.60
N LYS A 448 14.56 -17.40 10.80
CA LYS A 448 15.17 -18.21 9.74
C LYS A 448 14.14 -18.47 8.62
N PRO A 449 14.49 -18.25 7.34
CA PRO A 449 13.62 -18.58 6.23
C PRO A 449 13.44 -20.09 6.09
N PRO A 450 12.30 -20.56 5.54
CA PRO A 450 12.07 -21.99 5.32
C PRO A 450 13.13 -22.58 4.37
N GLY A 451 13.68 -23.74 4.74
CA GLY A 451 14.75 -24.42 4.00
C GLY A 451 16.12 -23.75 4.14
N GLY A 452 16.42 -23.16 5.29
CA GLY A 452 17.74 -22.65 5.67
C GLY A 452 18.58 -23.62 6.52
N GLU A 453 18.11 -24.87 6.67
CA GLU A 453 18.86 -26.00 7.22
C GLU A 453 19.12 -26.99 6.09
N MET A 454 19.99 -26.59 5.18
CA MET A 454 20.61 -27.45 4.16
C MET A 454 22.00 -26.85 4.03
N ASP A 455 22.96 -27.37 4.80
CA ASP A 455 24.41 -27.21 4.59
C ASP A 455 25.27 -28.03 5.59
N GLU A 456 24.71 -28.68 6.63
CA GLU A 456 25.49 -29.62 7.47
C GLU A 456 25.17 -31.11 7.26
N GLU A 457 23.93 -31.49 6.93
CA GLU A 457 23.57 -32.90 6.68
C GLU A 457 23.61 -33.30 5.19
N GLU A 458 23.33 -32.38 4.26
CA GLU A 458 23.31 -32.68 2.82
C GLU A 458 24.72 -32.80 2.22
N GLU A 459 25.74 -32.07 2.72
CA GLU A 459 27.12 -32.22 2.22
C GLU A 459 27.75 -33.58 2.59
N LEU A 460 27.31 -34.21 3.69
CA LEU A 460 27.76 -35.55 4.05
C LEU A 460 27.01 -36.65 3.26
N GLY A 461 25.75 -36.40 2.91
CA GLY A 461 24.93 -37.30 2.08
C GLY A 461 25.35 -37.30 0.60
N ASP A 462 25.55 -36.13 0.00
CA ASP A 462 25.89 -35.99 -1.43
C ASP A 462 27.31 -36.49 -1.76
N ARG A 463 28.21 -36.56 -0.77
CA ARG A 463 29.54 -37.17 -0.96
C ARG A 463 29.53 -38.70 -0.91
N LEU A 464 28.49 -39.31 -0.33
CA LEU A 464 28.32 -40.76 -0.26
C LEU A 464 27.47 -41.30 -1.42
N GLU A 465 26.53 -40.52 -1.96
CA GLU A 465 25.67 -40.94 -3.08
C GLU A 465 26.29 -40.71 -4.47
N ALA A 466 27.37 -39.93 -4.58
CA ALA A 466 28.07 -39.69 -5.86
C ALA A 466 28.92 -40.89 -6.36
N GLN A 467 28.93 -42.03 -5.67
CA GLN A 467 29.68 -43.23 -6.11
C GLN A 467 28.82 -44.41 -6.56
N ASP A 468 27.51 -44.40 -6.35
CA ASP A 468 26.65 -45.52 -6.76
C ASP A 468 25.28 -44.99 -7.18
N VAL A 469 25.00 -44.89 -8.50
CA VAL A 469 23.79 -45.39 -9.20
C VAL A 469 23.93 -45.06 -10.70
N ASP A 470 24.57 -45.97 -11.45
CA ASP A 470 24.37 -46.06 -12.90
C ASP A 470 23.17 -46.98 -13.16
N GLY A 471 21.98 -46.38 -13.30
CA GLY A 471 20.80 -47.08 -13.85
C GLY A 471 19.45 -46.65 -13.30
N ALA A 472 18.72 -45.82 -14.06
CA ALA A 472 17.38 -46.12 -14.59
C ALA A 472 16.53 -44.88 -14.99
N SER A 473 15.78 -45.07 -16.08
CA SER A 473 14.49 -44.44 -16.45
C SER A 473 14.48 -43.07 -17.16
N SER A 474 13.94 -43.09 -18.37
CA SER A 474 13.76 -41.97 -19.31
C SER A 474 12.59 -41.02 -18.97
N SER A 475 11.75 -41.35 -17.99
CA SER A 475 10.57 -40.55 -17.61
C SER A 475 10.88 -39.43 -16.62
N GLN A 476 11.92 -39.57 -15.78
CA GLN A 476 12.32 -38.52 -14.84
C GLN A 476 13.11 -37.39 -15.50
N GLN A 477 13.70 -37.64 -16.68
CA GLN A 477 14.47 -36.65 -17.42
C GLN A 477 13.59 -35.55 -18.06
N GLU A 478 12.33 -35.85 -18.40
CA GLU A 478 11.41 -34.86 -18.99
C GLU A 478 10.89 -33.87 -17.95
N ASP A 479 10.51 -34.36 -16.76
CA ASP A 479 10.06 -33.51 -15.66
C ASP A 479 11.22 -32.62 -15.14
N GLN A 480 12.43 -33.17 -15.03
CA GLN A 480 13.61 -32.36 -14.66
C GLN A 480 13.98 -31.32 -15.71
N LYS A 481 13.80 -31.62 -17.02
CA LYS A 481 14.01 -30.63 -18.09
C LYS A 481 12.98 -29.50 -18.05
N LEU A 482 11.71 -29.81 -17.80
CA LEU A 482 10.64 -28.81 -17.67
C LEU A 482 10.86 -27.89 -16.45
N LEU A 483 11.28 -28.45 -15.31
CA LEU A 483 11.66 -27.64 -14.15
C LEU A 483 12.88 -26.76 -14.42
N ARG A 484 13.90 -27.28 -15.13
CA ARG A 484 15.09 -26.49 -15.53
C ARG A 484 14.74 -25.37 -16.51
N GLN A 485 13.91 -25.63 -17.52
CA GLN A 485 13.43 -24.61 -18.46
C GLN A 485 12.60 -23.54 -17.77
N ASN A 486 11.70 -23.91 -16.85
CA ASN A 486 10.95 -22.95 -16.05
C ASN A 486 11.87 -22.12 -15.13
N LYS A 487 12.92 -22.74 -14.56
CA LYS A 487 13.93 -22.06 -13.74
C LYS A 487 14.77 -21.08 -14.56
N GLU A 488 15.13 -21.45 -15.79
CA GLU A 488 15.86 -20.60 -16.74
C GLU A 488 15.00 -19.44 -17.29
N GLU A 489 13.71 -19.68 -17.58
CA GLU A 489 12.76 -18.62 -17.96
C GLU A 489 12.48 -17.65 -16.81
N MET A 490 12.31 -18.16 -15.59
CA MET A 490 12.22 -17.35 -14.38
C MET A 490 13.49 -16.50 -14.21
N GLN A 491 14.68 -17.10 -14.34
CA GLN A 491 15.97 -16.39 -14.28
C GLN A 491 16.12 -15.29 -15.35
N LYS A 492 15.57 -15.50 -16.55
CA LYS A 492 15.52 -14.47 -17.62
C LYS A 492 14.55 -13.32 -17.30
N ILE A 493 13.49 -13.54 -16.52
CA ILE A 493 12.59 -12.47 -16.05
C ILE A 493 13.25 -11.66 -14.91
N PHE A 494 14.03 -12.33 -14.04
CA PHE A 494 14.82 -11.68 -12.98
C PHE A 494 15.97 -10.80 -13.49
N SER A 495 16.33 -10.86 -14.77
CA SER A 495 17.47 -10.08 -15.31
C SER A 495 17.24 -8.58 -15.32
N ASN A 496 15.98 -8.11 -15.32
CA ASN A 496 15.68 -6.70 -15.54
C ASN A 496 15.68 -5.86 -14.24
N VAL A 497 15.64 -6.48 -13.06
CA VAL A 497 15.72 -5.81 -11.76
C VAL A 497 16.60 -6.63 -10.82
N LYS A 498 17.88 -6.82 -11.19
CA LYS A 498 18.86 -7.46 -10.30
C LYS A 498 19.24 -6.48 -9.18
N GLN A 499 19.13 -6.92 -7.92
CA GLN A 499 19.62 -6.18 -6.76
C GLN A 499 20.98 -6.76 -6.34
N ASN A 500 21.98 -5.89 -6.17
CA ASN A 500 23.30 -6.29 -5.71
C ASN A 500 23.32 -6.31 -4.18
N PHE A 501 22.92 -7.45 -3.59
CA PHE A 501 22.78 -7.61 -2.14
C PHE A 501 24.06 -7.36 -1.33
N GLY A 502 25.25 -7.47 -1.94
CA GLY A 502 26.52 -7.14 -1.28
C GLY A 502 26.69 -5.65 -0.92
N LYS A 503 25.87 -4.75 -1.49
CA LYS A 503 25.86 -3.32 -1.14
C LYS A 503 25.00 -2.99 0.10
N ILE A 504 24.42 -3.99 0.76
CA ILE A 504 23.63 -3.77 1.98
C ILE A 504 24.60 -3.53 3.14
N ASN A 505 24.55 -2.33 3.71
CA ASN A 505 25.27 -2.03 4.95
C ASN A 505 24.50 -2.64 6.13
N VAL A 506 24.97 -3.81 6.57
CA VAL A 506 24.43 -4.50 7.75
C VAL A 506 24.92 -3.77 9.01
N ALA A 507 23.99 -3.28 9.83
CA ALA A 507 24.29 -2.46 11.00
C ALA A 507 24.75 -3.25 12.24
N PRO A 508 24.15 -4.41 12.59
CA PRO A 508 24.61 -5.21 13.71
C PRO A 508 25.73 -6.20 13.34
N GLU A 509 26.61 -6.47 14.30
CA GLU A 509 27.63 -7.52 14.21
C GLU A 509 27.00 -8.89 14.55
N PHE A 510 27.00 -9.80 13.58
CA PHE A 510 26.53 -11.18 13.75
C PHE A 510 27.67 -12.13 14.13
N SER A 511 27.36 -13.29 14.74
CA SER A 511 28.36 -14.34 14.96
C SER A 511 28.76 -14.98 13.64
N GLU A 512 29.95 -15.59 13.58
CA GLU A 512 30.48 -16.21 12.35
C GLU A 512 29.55 -17.30 11.80
N GLU A 513 28.86 -18.04 12.68
CA GLU A 513 27.84 -19.04 12.32
C GLU A 513 26.63 -18.44 11.57
N ASP A 514 26.27 -17.18 11.87
CA ASP A 514 25.17 -16.48 11.18
C ASP A 514 25.64 -15.71 9.94
N LEU A 515 26.94 -15.71 9.65
CA LEU A 515 27.54 -15.10 8.47
C LEU A 515 27.84 -16.17 7.43
N VAL A 516 26.79 -16.70 6.78
CA VAL A 516 26.99 -17.59 5.62
C VAL A 516 27.52 -16.76 4.45
N PRO A 517 28.70 -17.10 3.88
CA PRO A 517 29.21 -16.43 2.69
C PRO A 517 28.19 -16.55 1.57
N VAL A 518 27.68 -15.42 1.08
CA VAL A 518 26.82 -15.41 -0.09
C VAL A 518 27.72 -15.72 -1.27
N GLU A 519 27.63 -16.92 -1.84
CA GLU A 519 28.19 -17.17 -3.16
C GLU A 519 27.58 -16.16 -4.14
N ILE A 520 28.43 -15.24 -4.59
CA ILE A 520 28.17 -14.28 -5.64
C ILE A 520 28.42 -15.07 -6.93
N PRO A 521 27.42 -15.33 -7.79
CA PRO A 521 27.73 -15.79 -9.12
C PRO A 521 28.52 -14.67 -9.79
N ASP A 522 29.79 -14.95 -10.11
CA ASP A 522 30.68 -14.08 -10.86
C ASP A 522 30.05 -13.73 -12.21
N ILE A 523 29.33 -12.62 -12.23
CA ILE A 523 29.06 -11.84 -13.43
C ILE A 523 29.51 -10.42 -13.10
N LEU A 524 30.83 -10.27 -13.01
CA LEU A 524 31.50 -9.01 -13.23
C LEU A 524 31.23 -8.61 -14.68
N ASP A 525 30.27 -7.72 -14.88
CA ASP A 525 30.15 -6.94 -16.11
C ASP A 525 30.97 -5.66 -15.92
N PRO A 526 32.11 -5.45 -16.61
CA PRO A 526 32.97 -4.28 -16.44
C PRO A 526 32.37 -2.96 -16.97
N SER A 527 31.10 -2.91 -17.38
CA SER A 527 30.53 -1.73 -18.06
C SER A 527 29.82 -0.71 -17.15
N TRP A 528 30.05 -0.74 -15.85
CA TRP A 528 29.57 0.32 -14.94
C TRP A 528 30.76 0.98 -14.26
N SER A 529 31.61 1.60 -15.09
CA SER A 529 32.38 2.76 -14.64
C SER A 529 31.39 3.87 -14.28
N GLU A 530 31.63 4.47 -13.13
CA GLU A 530 30.94 5.62 -12.60
C GLU A 530 30.88 6.73 -13.65
N ASP A 531 29.68 7.03 -14.13
CA ASP A 531 29.30 8.36 -14.61
C ASP A 531 27.95 8.67 -13.97
N GLU A 532 28.00 9.34 -12.82
CA GLU A 532 26.85 10.03 -12.24
C GLU A 532 26.50 11.22 -13.14
N ASP A 533 25.65 11.01 -14.15
CA ASP A 533 24.90 12.11 -14.76
C ASP A 533 23.66 12.40 -13.91
N GLU A 534 23.89 13.12 -12.81
CA GLU A 534 22.86 13.96 -12.19
C GLU A 534 22.56 15.14 -13.14
N GLN A 535 21.60 14.96 -14.03
CA GLN A 535 20.84 16.07 -14.63
C GLN A 535 19.36 15.70 -14.70
N ASP A 536 18.69 15.80 -13.55
CA ASP A 536 17.29 16.25 -13.53
C ASP A 536 17.33 17.79 -13.54
N GLU A 537 16.67 18.38 -14.53
CA GLU A 537 16.53 19.81 -14.78
C GLU A 537 16.04 20.62 -13.55
N GLU A 538 16.58 21.84 -13.42
CA GLU A 538 16.15 23.07 -12.71
C GLU A 538 17.30 23.61 -11.82
N ASN A 539 17.95 24.77 -12.00
CA ASN A 539 17.84 25.95 -12.86
C ASN A 539 19.14 26.79 -12.75
N GLU A 540 19.39 27.60 -13.78
CA GLU A 540 20.02 28.94 -13.78
C GLU A 540 21.47 29.16 -13.30
N GLU A 541 22.24 29.69 -14.26
CA GLU A 541 23.20 30.80 -14.16
C GLU A 541 24.66 30.56 -13.71
N ASP A 542 25.54 31.28 -14.43
CA ASP A 542 26.90 31.73 -14.08
C ASP A 542 28.06 30.72 -14.11
N GLU A 543 28.81 30.70 -15.21
CA GLU A 543 29.96 31.59 -15.47
C GLU A 543 30.96 30.97 -16.46
N GLU A 544 31.29 31.75 -17.49
CA GLU A 544 32.50 31.60 -18.30
C GLU A 544 33.76 31.88 -17.47
N LYS A 545 34.86 31.25 -17.87
CA LYS A 545 36.23 31.77 -18.09
C LYS A 545 37.12 30.54 -18.38
N VAL A 546 38.09 30.51 -19.28
CA VAL A 546 38.87 31.56 -19.93
C VAL A 546 39.70 30.91 -21.05
N GLU A 547 39.87 31.66 -22.15
CA GLU A 547 41.01 31.66 -23.09
C GLU A 547 41.39 30.38 -23.87
N GLU A 548 42.09 30.45 -24.99
CA GLU A 548 42.22 31.39 -26.10
C GLU A 548 43.12 30.65 -27.12
N GLN A 549 42.95 30.94 -28.41
CA GLN A 549 44.00 31.01 -29.44
C GLN A 549 43.92 30.13 -30.70
N ILE A 550 43.56 30.85 -31.79
CA ILE A 550 44.31 31.09 -33.04
C ILE A 550 44.39 29.99 -34.12
N GLY A 551 43.79 30.32 -35.28
CA GLY A 551 44.32 30.13 -36.65
C GLY A 551 44.14 28.74 -37.27
N GLY A 552 43.68 28.52 -38.51
CA GLY A 552 43.38 29.37 -39.66
C GLY A 552 43.63 28.59 -40.97
N GLN A 553 42.67 28.66 -41.93
CA GLN A 553 42.84 28.49 -43.41
C GLN A 553 43.19 27.08 -43.93
N GLN A 554 42.77 26.53 -45.09
CA GLN A 554 42.15 26.94 -46.38
C GLN A 554 41.67 25.64 -47.11
N LYS A 555 40.49 25.60 -47.80
CA LYS A 555 40.22 25.41 -49.28
C LYS A 555 40.95 24.23 -50.01
N GLU A 556 40.43 23.46 -50.99
CA GLU A 556 39.26 23.41 -51.90
C GLU A 556 39.21 22.03 -52.64
N GLU A 557 37.99 21.54 -53.01
CA GLU A 557 37.48 20.81 -54.23
C GLU A 557 38.32 19.72 -55.00
N SER A 558 37.84 18.70 -55.77
CA SER A 558 36.57 18.04 -56.22
C SER A 558 36.96 16.74 -57.01
N SER A 559 36.21 15.62 -57.10
CA SER A 559 35.20 15.21 -58.12
C SER A 559 35.06 13.64 -58.18
N VAL A 560 34.17 13.07 -59.03
CA VAL A 560 33.26 11.89 -58.80
C VAL A 560 33.50 10.63 -59.70
N SER A 561 33.18 9.39 -59.25
CA SER A 561 32.28 8.34 -59.91
C SER A 561 32.53 6.82 -59.59
N GLU A 562 31.41 6.14 -59.25
CA GLU A 562 30.92 4.73 -59.44
C GLU A 562 31.55 3.43 -58.81
N SER A 563 30.64 2.54 -58.33
CA SER A 563 30.73 1.32 -57.47
C SER A 563 30.78 -0.02 -58.25
N PRO A 564 30.97 -1.27 -57.70
CA PRO A 564 30.68 -1.79 -56.33
C PRO A 564 31.64 -2.87 -55.75
N THR A 565 31.31 -3.39 -54.55
CA THR A 565 31.84 -4.57 -53.80
C THR A 565 32.70 -4.26 -52.55
N LYS A 566 32.41 -5.05 -51.49
CA LYS A 566 32.95 -5.07 -50.11
C LYS A 566 32.29 -4.13 -49.09
N ALA A 567 31.73 -4.76 -48.05
CA ALA A 567 31.33 -4.14 -46.81
C ALA A 567 32.58 -3.63 -46.09
N GLU A 568 32.83 -2.33 -46.21
CA GLU A 568 33.82 -1.61 -45.43
C GLU A 568 33.11 -0.77 -44.37
N LYS A 569 33.57 -0.90 -43.13
CA LYS A 569 33.12 -0.13 -41.97
C LYS A 569 33.15 1.36 -42.33
N LYS A 570 32.00 2.05 -42.29
CA LYS A 570 31.99 3.53 -42.32
C LYS A 570 32.92 4.01 -41.22
N SER A 571 34.00 4.68 -41.61
CA SER A 571 34.95 5.20 -40.66
C SER A 571 34.25 6.21 -39.75
N THR A 572 34.58 6.22 -38.46
CA THR A 572 34.06 7.18 -37.48
C THR A 572 34.23 8.63 -37.93
N CYS A 573 35.19 8.89 -38.82
CA CYS A 573 35.45 10.19 -39.41
C CYS A 573 34.31 10.72 -40.30
N ASP A 574 33.64 9.85 -41.06
CA ASP A 574 32.61 10.28 -42.03
C ASP A 574 31.28 10.62 -41.34
N VAL A 575 30.96 9.89 -40.26
CA VAL A 575 29.80 10.19 -39.40
C VAL A 575 30.01 11.51 -38.65
N ASN A 576 31.24 11.77 -38.22
CA ASN A 576 31.60 13.03 -37.55
C ASN A 576 31.50 14.23 -38.51
N LYS A 577 31.96 14.09 -39.76
CA LYS A 577 31.80 15.14 -40.78
C LYS A 577 30.34 15.50 -41.05
N GLU A 578 29.45 14.51 -41.09
CA GLU A 578 28.01 14.75 -41.30
C GLU A 578 27.34 15.43 -40.08
N MET A 579 27.82 15.14 -38.87
CA MET A 579 27.41 15.81 -37.63
C MET A 579 27.88 17.27 -37.61
N ASP A 580 29.13 17.51 -38.00
CA ASP A 580 29.74 18.84 -38.02
C ASP A 580 29.04 19.79 -39.01
N GLU A 581 28.63 19.29 -40.18
CA GLU A 581 27.82 20.07 -41.14
C GLU A 581 26.43 20.45 -40.59
N LYS A 582 25.80 19.56 -39.82
CA LYS A 582 24.50 19.85 -39.18
C LYS A 582 24.66 20.88 -38.06
N ILE A 583 25.74 20.80 -37.29
CA ILE A 583 26.08 21.78 -36.25
C ILE A 583 26.36 23.15 -36.88
N ALA A 584 27.07 23.21 -38.00
CA ALA A 584 27.35 24.46 -38.71
C ALA A 584 26.07 25.14 -39.24
N LYS A 585 25.11 24.38 -39.78
CA LYS A 585 23.80 24.90 -40.21
C LYS A 585 22.99 25.47 -39.04
N LEU A 586 23.03 24.81 -37.88
CA LEU A 586 22.35 25.29 -36.66
C LEU A 586 23.00 26.56 -36.09
N LYS A 587 24.34 26.65 -36.11
CA LYS A 587 25.05 27.87 -35.72
C LYS A 587 24.70 29.05 -36.61
N HIS A 588 24.67 28.85 -37.94
CA HIS A 588 24.27 29.91 -38.87
C HIS A 588 22.82 30.37 -38.65
N PHE A 589 21.90 29.44 -38.33
CA PHE A 589 20.52 29.78 -37.99
C PHE A 589 20.43 30.62 -36.70
N LEU A 590 21.21 30.26 -35.68
CA LEU A 590 21.29 30.98 -34.40
C LEU A 590 21.88 32.39 -34.55
N ASP A 591 22.94 32.55 -35.34
CA ASP A 591 23.56 33.86 -35.58
C ASP A 591 22.63 34.80 -36.36
N ARG A 592 21.86 34.24 -37.30
CA ARG A 592 20.82 34.98 -38.03
C ARG A 592 19.61 35.35 -37.16
N ALA A 593 19.37 34.62 -36.07
CA ALA A 593 18.36 34.93 -35.08
C ALA A 593 18.85 36.01 -34.10
N LYS A 594 20.12 35.94 -33.67
CA LYS A 594 20.75 36.94 -32.80
C LYS A 594 20.89 38.30 -33.49
N SER A 595 21.23 38.33 -34.78
CA SER A 595 21.38 39.58 -35.53
C SER A 595 20.07 40.35 -35.76
N LYS A 596 18.91 39.72 -35.52
CA LYS A 596 17.58 40.33 -35.67
C LYS A 596 16.97 40.82 -34.36
N HIS A 597 17.59 40.55 -33.21
CA HIS A 597 16.98 40.79 -31.90
C HIS A 597 17.81 41.67 -30.95
N PHE A 598 18.55 42.66 -31.45
CA PHE A 598 19.05 43.76 -30.62
C PHE A 598 19.00 45.11 -31.36
N SER A 599 17.84 45.75 -31.31
CA SER A 599 17.71 47.19 -31.49
C SER A 599 16.69 47.76 -30.51
N ALA A 600 16.91 47.58 -29.21
CA ALA A 600 16.29 48.42 -28.19
C ALA A 600 16.94 48.19 -26.83
N ILE A 601 17.36 49.31 -26.25
CA ILE A 601 17.57 49.58 -24.82
C ILE A 601 19.03 49.57 -24.35
N ARG A 602 19.55 50.81 -24.32
CA ARG A 602 20.75 51.27 -23.63
C ARG A 602 20.56 51.18 -22.11
N PHE A 603 21.58 50.70 -21.42
CA PHE A 603 21.79 50.96 -20.00
C PHE A 603 22.29 52.40 -19.79
N VAL A 604 21.77 53.07 -18.75
CA VAL A 604 22.40 54.26 -18.17
C VAL A 604 22.75 53.95 -16.71
N SER A 605 24.00 54.23 -16.41
CA SER A 605 24.72 54.10 -15.14
C SER A 605 24.08 54.85 -13.98
N PHE A 606 24.25 54.26 -12.80
CA PHE A 606 24.15 54.85 -11.46
C PHE A 606 24.78 56.25 -11.38
N ARG A 607 23.97 57.27 -11.12
CA ARG A 607 24.31 58.54 -10.44
C ARG A 607 23.00 59.28 -10.16
N THR A 608 22.44 59.10 -8.97
CA THR A 608 21.64 60.09 -8.17
C THR A 608 20.98 59.42 -6.96
N LEU A 609 21.80 59.18 -5.94
CA LEU A 609 21.32 59.05 -4.56
C LEU A 609 21.11 60.48 -4.02
N LYS A 610 19.89 61.03 -4.17
CA LYS A 610 19.41 62.13 -3.31
C LYS A 610 17.90 62.43 -3.30
N ASP A 611 17.08 61.89 -4.20
CA ASP A 611 15.67 62.35 -4.33
C ASP A 611 14.57 61.30 -4.07
N THR A 612 14.76 60.35 -3.14
CA THR A 612 13.67 59.44 -2.70
C THR A 612 13.59 59.26 -1.18
N LEU A 613 13.92 60.33 -0.45
CA LEU A 613 13.66 60.45 1.01
C LEU A 613 12.37 61.21 1.34
N GLN A 614 11.45 61.40 0.39
CA GLN A 614 10.16 62.06 0.63
C GLN A 614 8.90 61.25 0.32
N HIS A 615 9.00 59.96 -0.03
CA HIS A 615 7.81 59.10 -0.22
C HIS A 615 7.65 57.96 0.80
N LYS A 616 8.35 58.02 1.94
CA LYS A 616 8.17 57.11 3.09
C LYS A 616 7.21 57.66 4.18
N GLN A 617 6.23 58.47 3.80
CA GLN A 617 5.22 59.01 4.73
C GLN A 617 3.75 58.68 4.37
N GLN A 618 3.50 57.71 3.47
CA GLN A 618 2.13 57.33 3.12
C GLN A 618 1.75 55.85 3.34
N ASP A 619 2.69 54.95 3.61
CA ASP A 619 2.38 53.53 3.84
C ASP A 619 2.30 53.08 5.31
N GLN A 620 2.44 54.00 6.27
CA GLN A 620 2.11 53.73 7.68
C GLN A 620 0.62 53.94 8.02
N LYS A 621 -0.22 54.36 7.06
CA LYS A 621 -1.68 54.52 7.26
C LYS A 621 -2.54 53.34 6.80
N MET A 622 -1.99 52.34 6.10
CA MET A 622 -2.75 51.13 5.73
C MET A 622 -2.61 49.96 6.72
N TYR A 623 -1.64 49.99 7.63
CA TYR A 623 -1.48 48.95 8.67
C TYR A 623 -2.23 49.24 9.99
N LYS A 624 -2.92 50.38 10.11
CA LYS A 624 -3.80 50.73 11.25
C LYS A 624 -5.30 50.52 11.01
N THR A 625 -5.71 50.10 9.81
CA THR A 625 -7.13 49.85 9.46
C THR A 625 -7.47 48.36 9.34
N LEU A 626 -6.47 47.48 9.44
CA LEU A 626 -6.63 46.02 9.39
C LEU A 626 -6.61 45.34 10.77
N THR A 627 -6.12 46.03 11.81
CA THR A 627 -6.13 45.53 13.19
C THR A 627 -7.40 45.87 13.98
N THR A 628 -8.21 46.83 13.54
CA THR A 628 -9.49 47.20 14.18
C THR A 628 -10.71 46.38 13.73
N ASN A 629 -10.60 45.58 12.66
CA ASN A 629 -11.70 44.73 12.17
C ASN A 629 -11.67 43.29 12.68
N ILE A 630 -10.58 42.87 13.35
CA ILE A 630 -10.47 41.53 13.94
C ILE A 630 -11.03 41.50 15.38
N GLU A 631 -10.96 42.61 16.13
CA GLU A 631 -11.59 42.73 17.45
C GLU A 631 -13.13 42.93 17.40
N PHE A 632 -13.68 43.47 16.29
CA PHE A 632 -15.13 43.65 16.15
C PHE A 632 -15.89 42.34 15.84
N LEU A 633 -15.21 41.34 15.26
CA LEU A 633 -15.79 40.03 14.94
C LEU A 633 -15.73 39.04 16.12
N GLN A 634 -14.80 39.21 17.06
CA GLN A 634 -14.74 38.37 18.27
C GLN A 634 -15.74 38.79 19.36
N ASN A 635 -16.17 40.06 19.40
CA ASN A 635 -17.19 40.53 20.37
C ASN A 635 -18.65 40.28 19.96
N ARG A 636 -18.93 39.99 18.68
CA ARG A 636 -20.30 39.72 18.20
C ARG A 636 -20.76 38.26 18.40
N MET A 637 -19.84 37.35 18.72
CA MET A 637 -20.11 35.94 19.04
C MET A 637 -20.41 35.69 20.54
N ARG A 638 -20.28 36.69 21.41
CA ARG A 638 -20.61 36.58 22.85
C ARG A 638 -21.97 37.15 23.27
N PHE A 639 -22.75 37.73 22.35
CA PHE A 639 -24.02 38.38 22.67
C PHE A 639 -25.29 37.66 22.16
N CYS A 640 -25.19 36.40 21.72
CA CYS A 640 -26.34 35.56 21.32
C CYS A 640 -26.50 34.30 22.19
N LYS A 641 -26.28 34.43 23.51
CA LYS A 641 -26.81 33.50 24.52
C LYS A 641 -27.52 34.31 25.59
N GLY A 642 -28.79 34.56 25.37
CA GLY A 642 -29.63 35.25 26.34
C GLY A 642 -30.80 35.92 25.66
N GLN A 643 -31.89 35.18 25.44
CA GLN A 643 -33.26 35.61 25.77
C GLN A 643 -34.26 34.54 25.34
N ARG A 644 -35.05 34.09 26.33
CA ARG A 644 -36.28 33.32 26.19
C ARG A 644 -37.28 34.10 25.32
N LEU A 645 -37.95 33.42 24.39
CA LEU A 645 -39.22 33.89 23.85
C LEU A 645 -40.30 32.79 23.90
N ARG A 646 -41.49 33.29 24.18
CA ARG A 646 -42.72 32.64 24.66
C ARG A 646 -43.40 31.77 23.58
N PRO A 647 -44.21 30.77 23.97
CA PRO A 647 -44.99 29.97 23.03
C PRO A 647 -46.28 30.69 22.60
N VAL A 648 -46.61 30.58 21.32
CA VAL A 648 -47.88 31.05 20.73
C VAL A 648 -48.85 29.86 20.64
N HIS A 649 -50.06 30.08 21.15
CA HIS A 649 -51.22 29.19 21.10
C HIS A 649 -51.56 28.69 19.69
N THR A 650 -51.89 27.41 19.59
CA THR A 650 -52.98 26.92 18.71
C THR A 650 -53.79 25.88 19.49
N LYS A 651 -55.12 25.95 19.31
CA LYS A 651 -56.17 25.25 20.06
C LYS A 651 -56.42 23.81 19.54
N ASN A 652 -57.21 23.09 20.36
CA ASN A 652 -57.97 21.85 20.14
C ASN A 652 -57.21 20.56 20.51
N ASP A 653 -57.77 19.58 21.22
CA ASP A 653 -59.01 19.42 22.01
C ASP A 653 -58.85 18.10 22.81
N ASN A 654 -59.45 18.04 24.00
CA ASN A 654 -59.99 16.86 24.70
C ASN A 654 -59.12 15.59 24.85
N TYR A 655 -58.70 15.26 26.09
CA TYR A 655 -59.39 14.23 26.90
C TYR A 655 -58.84 14.20 28.33
N LYS A 656 -59.69 13.66 29.20
CA LYS A 656 -59.80 13.78 30.64
C LYS A 656 -58.93 12.80 31.47
N ASP A 657 -58.69 13.23 32.71
CA ASP A 657 -58.77 12.49 33.98
C ASP A 657 -57.67 11.51 34.46
N ASN A 658 -57.26 11.80 35.71
CA ASN A 658 -57.15 10.91 36.89
C ASN A 658 -55.77 10.53 37.49
N TYR A 659 -55.60 10.96 38.76
CA TYR A 659 -55.03 10.27 39.96
C TYR A 659 -53.56 9.78 39.89
N LYS A 660 -52.78 9.64 40.98
CA LYS A 660 -52.64 10.14 42.36
C LYS A 660 -51.33 9.48 42.86
N ASP A 661 -50.62 10.15 43.77
CA ASP A 661 -49.78 9.65 44.86
C ASP A 661 -48.49 8.82 44.61
N ASN A 662 -47.39 9.38 45.14
CA ASN A 662 -46.38 8.80 46.06
C ASN A 662 -45.75 7.43 45.76
N ASP A 663 -44.44 7.38 45.49
CA ASP A 663 -43.39 7.25 46.52
C ASP A 663 -42.01 6.84 45.93
N ILE A 664 -40.99 7.56 46.40
CA ILE A 664 -39.61 7.18 46.75
C ILE A 664 -39.08 5.84 46.21
N SER A 665 -38.05 5.89 45.34
CA SER A 665 -36.77 5.21 45.57
C SER A 665 -35.75 5.53 44.47
N VAL A 666 -34.51 5.72 44.92
CA VAL A 666 -33.34 6.12 44.15
C VAL A 666 -32.74 4.88 43.47
N HIS A 667 -32.77 4.81 42.14
CA HIS A 667 -31.88 3.94 41.37
C HIS A 667 -31.48 4.58 40.04
N THR A 668 -30.23 5.03 40.01
CA THR A 668 -29.48 5.42 38.82
C THR A 668 -29.29 4.20 37.91
N SER A 669 -29.98 4.18 36.78
CA SER A 669 -29.67 3.28 35.67
C SER A 669 -29.59 4.08 34.36
N GLU A 670 -28.37 4.16 33.83
CA GLU A 670 -28.08 4.69 32.50
C GLU A 670 -28.64 3.71 31.46
N ARG A 671 -29.72 4.10 30.76
CA ARG A 671 -30.15 3.46 29.52
C ARG A 671 -29.65 4.24 28.31
N TYR A 672 -28.76 3.58 27.61
CA TYR A 672 -28.59 3.51 26.16
C TYR A 672 -29.64 4.25 25.31
N LEU A 673 -29.15 5.27 24.59
CA LEU A 673 -29.85 5.95 23.50
C LEU A 673 -29.79 5.08 22.23
N VAL A 674 -30.94 4.53 21.85
CA VAL A 674 -31.19 3.91 20.53
C VAL A 674 -31.31 5.03 19.50
N TYR A 675 -30.27 5.22 18.69
CA TYR A 675 -30.32 6.08 17.50
C TYR A 675 -30.89 5.31 16.30
N SER A 676 -32.08 5.73 15.87
CA SER A 676 -32.72 5.33 14.61
C SER A 676 -31.89 5.79 13.40
N LYS A 677 -31.30 4.83 12.68
CA LYS A 677 -30.76 5.02 11.33
C LYS A 677 -31.82 4.60 10.31
N ARG A 678 -32.45 5.57 9.65
CA ARG A 678 -33.11 5.35 8.36
C ARG A 678 -32.04 5.40 7.26
N THR A 679 -31.65 4.23 6.77
CA THR A 679 -30.93 4.08 5.49
C THR A 679 -31.84 3.30 4.55
N LEU A 680 -32.20 3.94 3.44
CA LEU A 680 -32.92 3.37 2.32
C LEU A 680 -32.12 2.20 1.72
N VAL A 681 -32.61 0.98 1.94
CA VAL A 681 -32.22 -0.21 1.18
C VAL A 681 -33.32 -0.44 0.14
N CYS A 682 -33.07 -0.07 -1.11
CA CYS A 682 -33.86 -0.55 -2.24
C CYS A 682 -33.52 -2.03 -2.46
N ARG A 683 -34.38 -2.91 -1.97
CA ARG A 683 -34.38 -4.34 -2.30
C ARG A 683 -35.47 -4.58 -3.33
N PHE A 684 -35.06 -5.05 -4.51
CA PHE A 684 -35.92 -5.67 -5.50
C PHE A 684 -36.76 -6.77 -4.81
N LYS A 685 -38.08 -6.66 -4.88
CA LYS A 685 -39.02 -7.77 -4.67
C LYS A 685 -39.62 -8.13 -6.03
N PHE A 686 -39.16 -9.23 -6.60
CA PHE A 686 -39.99 -10.02 -7.51
C PHE A 686 -41.13 -10.62 -6.68
N SER A 687 -42.37 -10.38 -7.09
CA SER A 687 -43.55 -11.07 -6.58
C SER A 687 -44.09 -11.94 -7.69
N SER A 688 -43.90 -13.24 -7.53
CA SER A 688 -44.63 -14.32 -8.20
C SER A 688 -45.91 -14.60 -7.41
N ALA A 689 -47.07 -14.43 -8.05
CA ALA A 689 -48.37 -15.00 -7.68
C ALA A 689 -49.16 -15.16 -9.00
N LEU A 690 -49.32 -16.39 -9.53
CA LEU A 690 -50.54 -17.22 -9.40
C LEU A 690 -51.78 -16.42 -9.82
N GLN A 691 -52.38 -16.56 -11.01
CA GLN A 691 -52.95 -17.75 -11.66
C GLN A 691 -53.92 -18.52 -10.77
N GLN A 692 -55.16 -18.02 -10.67
CA GLN A 692 -56.43 -18.76 -10.77
C GLN A 692 -57.62 -17.78 -10.65
N ASP A 693 -58.76 -18.21 -11.22
CA ASP A 693 -60.06 -17.53 -11.36
C ASP A 693 -60.15 -16.58 -12.57
N GLY A 694 -60.92 -16.81 -13.64
CA GLY A 694 -62.07 -17.68 -13.84
C GLY A 694 -63.33 -16.82 -14.09
N PHE A 695 -63.47 -16.25 -15.29
CA PHE A 695 -64.68 -16.16 -16.13
C PHE A 695 -64.38 -15.40 -17.42
#